data_AF-A0A0L0SD79-F1
#
_entry.id   AF-A0A0L0SD79-F1
#
_cell.length_a   1.000
_cell.length_b   1.000
_cell.length_c   1.000
_cell.angle_alpha   90.00
_cell.angle_beta   90.00
_cell.angle_gamma   90.00
#
_symmetry.space_group_name_H-M   'P 1'
#
loop_
_entity.id
_entity.type
_entity.pdbx_description
1 polymer ?
#
loop_
_entity_poly.entity_id
_entity_poly.type
_entity_poly.pdbx_seq_one_letter_code
_entity_poly.pdbx_strand_id
1 'polypeptide(L)'
;MDQIDALLNPLDTEARVRTVTQSVIGARAPFASPIGRTRSVIYCDYFASGRPLKFIEDTIRDHILPFYANTHTTTTVTARRTMAQRERSRNVIRECLNADKKLYSVIFTGSGSTAAIVHLSTTLRLYDRSIWAAFAPKPTVFVSISEHHSNLLPWRESVANVVTIPLDTTGRQLDLVELERHVVEAKQAGSPLLIGSFSAGSNLTGIAIDTRPLSRIMHRHGGLAFFDYAGVGAYVDIDMNPADDETVPVADRGLAYKDAVFLSPHKFIGGPGTPGVLVARSALFRPDAPTRPGGGSVNFVTGSEHEYLHDLEEREEAGTPAIVEAIRCGLAFRVKHIMSVPEIERREHALAARAMRVMSEHPKIRVLGETQGMRVPVFCIQVLAPGDVEEGTAPTKFLHYNFVSSVLNDFFGVQTRGGCMCAGPFGISLLKLTPEQVETYQTLLSQDPSVRRRMVHGPAQPSPCATNTCPLVAAKLDSLKPGYLRFSFNYFTPTAEVDAVLRAVTWVADHGWRLLPYYKIDPQSGAWSMRCAPTTMRSLAHKAFRGVSDADLLKDPAECAIPVGKPESDTKALHVAQRLADRVTAVVNVHAAAIQTELRDGYQAHGAAVEAARWFMHPAEAAAILDGTAAPEVAGWYPGKFAKRAAESIRQSLSPRPSMDRGGSSSSAPTLLAMQDAAAAADADHDSGLDEEDDELSSASNSLLTVGDVAQPTVQGLPVIKVVP
;
A
#
# COMPACT_ATOMS: atom_id res chain seq x y z
N MET A 1 6.63 16.15 -26.16
CA MET A 1 8.05 15.75 -26.12
C MET A 1 8.93 16.97 -26.26
N ASP A 2 9.12 17.52 -27.46
CA ASP A 2 10.20 18.48 -27.77
C ASP A 2 10.18 19.77 -26.93
N GLN A 3 9.00 20.21 -26.47
CA GLN A 3 8.85 21.34 -25.56
C GLN A 3 9.33 21.03 -24.12
N ILE A 4 9.16 19.80 -23.64
CA ILE A 4 9.67 19.33 -22.35
C ILE A 4 11.19 19.17 -22.43
N ASP A 5 11.67 18.59 -23.53
CA ASP A 5 13.09 18.46 -23.84
C ASP A 5 13.78 19.84 -23.87
N ALA A 6 13.21 20.82 -24.58
CA ALA A 6 13.72 22.19 -24.63
C ALA A 6 13.63 22.94 -23.29
N LEU A 7 12.65 22.62 -22.44
CA LEU A 7 12.48 23.20 -21.10
C LEU A 7 13.48 22.63 -20.08
N LEU A 8 13.77 21.33 -20.14
CA LEU A 8 14.49 20.62 -19.07
C LEU A 8 15.93 20.21 -19.44
N ASN A 9 16.23 19.85 -20.69
CA ASN A 9 17.58 19.40 -21.06
C ASN A 9 18.67 20.47 -20.88
N PRO A 10 18.44 21.76 -21.20
CA PRO A 10 19.45 22.82 -20.99
C PRO A 10 19.73 23.15 -19.52
N LEU A 11 18.91 22.65 -18.59
CA LEU A 11 19.03 22.92 -17.16
C LEU A 11 19.97 21.91 -16.48
N ASP A 12 20.71 22.39 -15.48
CA ASP A 12 21.39 21.52 -14.51
C ASP A 12 20.40 20.72 -13.66
N THR A 13 20.86 19.68 -12.97
CA THR A 13 20.04 18.81 -12.13
C THR A 13 19.17 19.56 -11.11
N GLU A 14 19.73 20.52 -10.39
CA GLU A 14 19.00 21.28 -9.38
C GLU A 14 18.02 22.26 -10.02
N ALA A 15 18.35 22.81 -11.19
CA ALA A 15 17.43 23.60 -12.00
C ALA A 15 16.25 22.76 -12.54
N ARG A 16 16.49 21.53 -13.02
CA ARG A 16 15.41 20.59 -13.41
C ARG A 16 14.51 20.28 -12.22
N VAL A 17 15.09 19.94 -11.06
CA VAL A 17 14.34 19.72 -9.81
C VAL A 17 13.48 20.93 -9.48
N ARG A 18 14.05 22.14 -9.39
CA ARG A 18 13.30 23.37 -9.10
C ARG A 18 12.15 23.60 -10.09
N THR A 19 12.38 23.41 -11.39
CA THR A 19 11.36 23.57 -12.44
C THR A 19 10.23 22.53 -12.29
N VAL A 20 10.54 21.28 -11.94
CA VAL A 20 9.51 20.27 -11.63
C VAL A 20 8.72 20.68 -10.38
N THR A 21 9.38 20.99 -9.26
CA THR A 21 8.73 21.39 -7.99
C THR A 21 7.81 22.60 -8.17
N GLN A 22 8.25 23.63 -8.91
CA GLN A 22 7.47 24.83 -9.20
C GLN A 22 6.32 24.59 -10.19
N SER A 23 6.41 23.55 -11.02
CA SER A 23 5.38 23.19 -11.99
C SER A 23 4.27 22.32 -11.42
N VAL A 24 4.37 21.82 -10.17
CA VAL A 24 3.33 20.99 -9.55
C VAL A 24 2.06 21.80 -9.32
N ILE A 25 1.00 21.50 -10.09
CA ILE A 25 -0.27 22.22 -9.99
C ILE A 25 -0.89 22.00 -8.60
N GLY A 26 -1.27 23.12 -7.98
CA GLY A 26 -1.86 23.14 -6.64
C GLY A 26 -0.89 22.77 -5.51
N ALA A 27 0.43 22.78 -5.74
CA ALA A 27 1.41 22.73 -4.65
C ALA A 27 1.22 23.94 -3.73
N ARG A 28 1.25 23.73 -2.41
CA ARG A 28 1.00 24.74 -1.38
C ARG A 28 -0.33 25.51 -1.53
N ALA A 29 -1.30 24.98 -2.30
CA ALA A 29 -2.62 25.60 -2.50
C ALA A 29 -3.30 25.92 -1.14
N PRO A 30 -3.92 27.09 -0.99
CA PRO A 30 -4.48 27.52 0.29
C PRO A 30 -5.84 26.83 0.53
N PHE A 31 -6.08 26.37 1.76
CA PHE A 31 -7.37 25.83 2.19
C PHE A 31 -7.75 26.30 3.59
N ALA A 32 -9.06 26.35 3.86
CA ALA A 32 -9.60 26.62 5.18
C ALA A 32 -9.58 25.35 6.03
N SER A 33 -8.93 25.42 7.19
CA SER A 33 -8.85 24.34 8.16
C SER A 33 -9.89 24.53 9.27
N PRO A 34 -10.48 23.44 9.83
CA PRO A 34 -11.53 23.52 10.86
C PRO A 34 -11.10 24.25 12.15
N ILE A 35 -9.80 24.39 12.42
CA ILE A 35 -9.28 25.23 13.53
C ILE A 35 -9.40 26.75 13.28
N GLY A 36 -10.15 27.18 12.25
CA GLY A 36 -10.35 28.59 11.90
C GLY A 36 -9.07 29.25 11.37
N ARG A 37 -8.28 28.52 10.58
CA ARG A 37 -6.99 28.98 10.02
C ARG A 37 -6.90 28.65 8.54
N THR A 38 -6.08 29.41 7.80
CA THR A 38 -5.68 29.01 6.45
C THR A 38 -4.37 28.23 6.50
N ARG A 39 -4.34 27.10 5.81
CA ARG A 39 -3.19 26.22 5.61
C ARG A 39 -2.85 26.11 4.13
N SER A 40 -1.63 25.66 3.84
CA SER A 40 -1.20 25.30 2.49
C SER A 40 -1.13 23.78 2.37
N VAL A 41 -1.58 23.24 1.24
CA VAL A 41 -1.44 21.80 0.93
C VAL A 41 0.05 21.41 0.82
N ILE A 42 0.52 20.58 1.76
CA ILE A 42 1.81 19.88 1.69
C ILE A 42 1.48 18.43 1.35
N TYR A 43 1.77 17.98 0.12
CA TYR A 43 1.29 16.69 -0.37
C TYR A 43 2.30 15.57 -0.10
N CYS A 44 1.91 14.58 0.72
CA CYS A 44 2.77 13.47 1.13
C CYS A 44 2.17 12.08 0.82
N ASP A 45 1.33 11.96 -0.22
CA ASP A 45 0.73 10.69 -0.66
C ASP A 45 1.05 10.37 -2.13
N TYR A 46 2.23 10.80 -2.61
CA TYR A 46 2.73 10.54 -3.96
C TYR A 46 2.74 9.05 -4.35
N PHE A 47 2.83 8.14 -3.37
CA PHE A 47 2.76 6.69 -3.59
C PHE A 47 1.34 6.15 -3.86
N ALA A 48 0.29 6.97 -3.71
CA ALA A 48 -1.05 6.67 -4.21
C ALA A 48 -1.26 7.22 -5.62
N SER A 49 -0.89 8.48 -5.87
CA SER A 49 -0.91 9.11 -7.19
C SER A 49 0.07 10.27 -7.25
N GLY A 50 0.59 10.56 -8.44
CA GLY A 50 1.37 11.75 -8.71
C GLY A 50 0.52 13.02 -8.70
N ARG A 51 1.13 14.14 -9.05
CA ARG A 51 0.46 15.43 -9.22
C ARG A 51 0.63 15.92 -10.66
N PRO A 52 -0.37 16.61 -11.26
CA PRO A 52 -0.24 17.14 -12.61
C PRO A 52 0.81 18.27 -12.67
N LEU A 53 1.52 18.36 -13.80
CA LEU A 53 2.60 19.33 -14.03
C LEU A 53 2.16 20.37 -15.04
N LYS A 54 2.34 21.65 -14.73
CA LYS A 54 1.90 22.80 -15.54
C LYS A 54 2.30 22.66 -17.00
N PHE A 55 3.58 22.39 -17.28
CA PHE A 55 4.06 22.26 -18.66
C PHE A 55 3.51 21.04 -19.42
N ILE A 56 3.06 19.98 -18.73
CA ILE A 56 2.36 18.85 -19.37
C ILE A 56 0.92 19.22 -19.69
N GLU A 57 0.20 19.86 -18.76
CA GLU A 57 -1.17 20.33 -19.03
C GLU A 57 -1.20 21.40 -20.12
N ASP A 58 -0.22 22.31 -20.13
CA ASP A 58 -0.03 23.29 -21.21
C ASP A 58 0.26 22.61 -22.55
N THR A 59 1.20 21.63 -22.59
CA THR A 59 1.48 20.85 -23.81
C THR A 59 0.22 20.17 -24.34
N ILE A 60 -0.58 19.56 -23.46
CA ILE A 60 -1.82 18.88 -23.85
C ILE A 60 -2.85 19.88 -24.38
N ARG A 61 -3.11 20.96 -23.63
CA ARG A 61 -4.09 22.00 -23.99
C ARG A 61 -3.75 22.72 -25.30
N ASP A 62 -2.49 23.10 -25.49
CA ASP A 62 -2.09 24.02 -26.56
C ASP A 62 -1.57 23.30 -27.82
N HIS A 63 -1.16 22.03 -27.71
CA HIS A 63 -0.55 21.29 -28.83
C HIS A 63 -1.15 19.90 -29.13
N ILE A 64 -1.89 19.28 -28.20
CA ILE A 64 -2.54 17.98 -28.44
C ILE A 64 -4.02 18.16 -28.75
N LEU A 65 -4.80 18.78 -27.86
CA LEU A 65 -6.24 18.96 -28.03
C LEU A 65 -6.65 19.72 -29.32
N PRO A 66 -5.94 20.76 -29.78
CA PRO A 66 -6.30 21.47 -31.02
C PRO A 66 -6.13 20.64 -32.30
N PHE A 67 -5.43 19.50 -32.23
CA PHE A 67 -5.25 18.57 -33.34
C PHE A 67 -5.87 17.19 -33.08
N TYR A 68 -6.68 17.04 -32.03
CA TYR A 68 -7.31 15.78 -31.66
C TYR A 68 -8.27 15.27 -32.75
N ALA A 69 -8.14 13.99 -33.07
CA ALA A 69 -9.14 13.20 -33.80
C ALA A 69 -9.04 11.73 -33.35
N ASN A 70 -10.04 10.91 -33.65
CA ASN A 70 -9.98 9.49 -33.34
C ASN A 70 -8.92 8.76 -34.18
N THR A 71 -8.39 7.65 -33.66
CA THR A 71 -7.48 6.75 -34.39
C THR A 71 -8.21 6.02 -35.53
N HIS A 72 -7.49 5.16 -36.27
CA HIS A 72 -8.01 4.39 -37.41
C HIS A 72 -8.50 5.25 -38.60
N THR A 73 -8.16 6.55 -38.62
CA THR A 73 -8.24 7.40 -39.82
C THR A 73 -6.87 8.02 -40.09
N THR A 74 -6.38 7.92 -41.31
CA THR A 74 -4.97 8.25 -41.65
C THR A 74 -4.84 9.39 -42.67
N THR A 75 -5.94 9.99 -43.10
CA THR A 75 -5.98 10.99 -44.18
C THR A 75 -5.82 12.42 -43.69
N THR A 76 -6.49 12.81 -42.61
CA THR A 76 -6.53 14.20 -42.12
C THR A 76 -5.31 14.59 -41.29
N VAL A 77 -5.00 15.89 -41.26
CA VAL A 77 -3.86 16.42 -40.48
C VAL A 77 -4.03 16.18 -38.97
N THR A 78 -5.25 16.19 -38.46
CA THR A 78 -5.57 15.95 -37.04
C THR A 78 -5.33 14.49 -36.67
N ALA A 79 -5.89 13.55 -37.42
CA ALA A 79 -5.76 12.13 -37.13
C ALA A 79 -4.32 11.63 -37.31
N ARG A 80 -3.63 12.06 -38.39
CA ARG A 80 -2.19 11.78 -38.60
C ARG A 80 -1.32 12.29 -37.46
N ARG A 81 -1.56 13.52 -36.97
CA ARG A 81 -0.83 14.06 -35.81
C ARG A 81 -1.14 13.28 -34.54
N THR A 82 -2.41 12.96 -34.31
CA THR A 82 -2.85 12.26 -33.11
C THR A 82 -2.26 10.85 -33.01
N MET A 83 -2.32 10.06 -34.09
CA MET A 83 -1.67 8.74 -34.17
C MET A 83 -0.15 8.86 -33.95
N ALA A 84 0.52 9.79 -34.64
CA ALA A 84 1.97 9.97 -34.50
C ALA A 84 2.40 10.35 -33.06
N GLN A 85 1.61 11.14 -32.32
CA GLN A 85 1.92 11.47 -30.92
C GLN A 85 1.65 10.29 -29.97
N ARG A 86 0.62 9.47 -30.21
CA ARG A 86 0.38 8.22 -29.44
C ARG A 86 1.54 7.24 -29.63
N GLU A 87 1.95 6.99 -30.87
CA GLU A 87 3.04 6.03 -31.15
C GLU A 87 4.42 6.56 -30.73
N ARG A 88 4.68 7.87 -30.83
CA ARG A 88 5.87 8.46 -30.20
C ARG A 88 5.85 8.30 -28.68
N SER A 89 4.69 8.37 -28.06
CA SER A 89 4.55 8.17 -26.61
C SER A 89 4.75 6.70 -26.20
N ARG A 90 4.25 5.75 -27.00
CA ARG A 90 4.54 4.31 -26.86
C ARG A 90 6.03 4.02 -26.98
N ASN A 91 6.70 4.60 -27.98
CA ASN A 91 8.14 4.41 -28.20
C ASN A 91 9.00 5.02 -27.09
N VAL A 92 8.64 6.19 -26.54
CA VAL A 92 9.32 6.74 -25.35
C VAL A 92 9.19 5.80 -24.14
N ILE A 93 8.02 5.18 -23.91
CA ILE A 93 7.86 4.19 -22.83
C ILE A 93 8.75 2.96 -23.09
N ARG A 94 8.74 2.45 -24.33
CA ARG A 94 9.57 1.32 -24.79
C ARG A 94 11.08 1.56 -24.59
N GLU A 95 11.56 2.74 -24.98
CA GLU A 95 12.95 3.20 -24.79
C GLU A 95 13.29 3.29 -23.30
N CYS A 96 12.39 3.85 -22.48
CA CYS A 96 12.57 3.96 -21.03
C CYS A 96 12.53 2.63 -20.27
N LEU A 97 12.17 1.52 -20.94
CA LEU A 97 12.06 0.17 -20.36
C LEU A 97 13.05 -0.83 -20.98
N ASN A 98 13.96 -0.41 -21.87
CA ASN A 98 14.87 -1.29 -22.62
C ASN A 98 14.14 -2.47 -23.32
N ALA A 99 12.97 -2.19 -23.91
CA ALA A 99 12.08 -3.22 -24.46
C ALA A 99 12.19 -3.32 -25.99
N ASP A 100 13.01 -4.24 -26.54
CA ASP A 100 13.13 -4.43 -28.00
C ASP A 100 11.74 -4.65 -28.65
N LYS A 101 11.35 -3.81 -29.62
CA LYS A 101 10.07 -3.93 -30.34
C LYS A 101 9.89 -5.29 -31.05
N LYS A 102 10.97 -6.02 -31.35
CA LYS A 102 10.89 -7.39 -31.92
C LYS A 102 10.42 -8.44 -30.91
N LEU A 103 10.67 -8.20 -29.62
CA LEU A 103 10.42 -9.15 -28.53
C LEU A 103 9.26 -8.71 -27.63
N TYR A 104 9.00 -7.40 -27.53
CA TYR A 104 8.10 -6.78 -26.55
C TYR A 104 7.07 -5.85 -27.20
N SER A 105 5.84 -5.98 -26.75
CA SER A 105 4.73 -5.07 -27.02
C SER A 105 4.42 -4.22 -25.80
N VAL A 106 4.17 -2.93 -26.01
CA VAL A 106 3.69 -1.97 -25.02
C VAL A 106 2.21 -1.74 -25.32
N ILE A 107 1.33 -2.06 -24.37
CA ILE A 107 -0.13 -2.00 -24.54
C ILE A 107 -0.69 -1.02 -23.49
N PHE A 108 -1.43 -0.01 -23.96
CA PHE A 108 -2.22 0.85 -23.09
C PHE A 108 -3.50 0.11 -22.67
N THR A 109 -3.78 0.07 -21.37
CA THR A 109 -4.89 -0.68 -20.77
C THR A 109 -5.83 0.26 -19.99
N GLY A 110 -6.79 -0.29 -19.25
CA GLY A 110 -7.66 0.49 -18.37
C GLY A 110 -6.95 1.02 -17.12
N SER A 111 -7.64 1.01 -15.97
CA SER A 111 -7.19 1.65 -14.72
C SER A 111 -5.93 1.00 -14.08
N GLY A 112 -4.74 1.46 -14.47
CA GLY A 112 -3.45 1.14 -13.84
C GLY A 112 -3.00 -0.32 -13.99
N SER A 113 -2.01 -0.74 -13.19
CA SER A 113 -1.51 -2.13 -13.21
C SER A 113 -2.61 -3.17 -13.06
N THR A 114 -3.68 -2.87 -12.31
CA THR A 114 -4.84 -3.76 -12.17
C THR A 114 -5.43 -4.17 -13.53
N ALA A 115 -5.53 -3.24 -14.48
CA ALA A 115 -6.05 -3.54 -15.81
C ALA A 115 -5.03 -4.27 -16.69
N ALA A 116 -3.73 -3.98 -16.52
CA ALA A 116 -2.63 -4.67 -17.19
C ALA A 116 -2.51 -6.15 -16.75
N ILE A 117 -2.60 -6.40 -15.44
CA ILE A 117 -2.60 -7.74 -14.84
C ILE A 117 -3.81 -8.53 -15.34
N VAL A 118 -5.03 -8.00 -15.18
CA VAL A 118 -6.25 -8.68 -15.64
C VAL A 118 -6.25 -8.90 -17.16
N HIS A 119 -5.69 -7.98 -17.96
CA HIS A 119 -5.49 -8.21 -19.40
C HIS A 119 -4.60 -9.44 -19.62
N LEU A 120 -3.38 -9.48 -19.06
CA LEU A 120 -2.46 -10.60 -19.25
C LEU A 120 -3.02 -11.94 -18.72
N SER A 121 -3.68 -11.94 -17.56
CA SER A 121 -4.36 -13.14 -17.02
C SER A 121 -5.47 -13.65 -17.95
N THR A 122 -6.15 -12.75 -18.69
CA THR A 122 -7.10 -13.11 -19.76
C THR A 122 -6.38 -13.58 -21.04
N THR A 123 -5.25 -12.99 -21.44
CA THR A 123 -4.44 -13.43 -22.59
C THR A 123 -3.95 -14.86 -22.40
N LEU A 124 -3.48 -15.19 -21.20
CA LEU A 124 -3.10 -16.55 -20.76
C LEU A 124 -4.33 -17.46 -20.50
N ARG A 125 -5.54 -16.98 -20.80
CA ARG A 125 -6.84 -17.66 -20.64
C ARG A 125 -7.07 -18.27 -19.25
N LEU A 126 -6.52 -17.69 -18.18
CA LEU A 126 -6.59 -18.24 -16.81
C LEU A 126 -7.99 -18.13 -16.17
N TYR A 127 -8.94 -17.40 -16.78
CA TYR A 127 -10.34 -17.38 -16.37
C TYR A 127 -11.22 -18.38 -17.13
N ASP A 128 -10.72 -18.95 -18.23
CA ASP A 128 -11.45 -19.90 -19.06
C ASP A 128 -11.36 -21.32 -18.46
N ARG A 129 -12.33 -21.62 -17.59
CA ARG A 129 -12.40 -22.91 -16.88
C ARG A 129 -12.53 -24.12 -17.81
N SER A 130 -12.87 -23.95 -19.10
CA SER A 130 -13.04 -25.05 -20.04
C SER A 130 -11.71 -25.69 -20.45
N ILE A 131 -10.72 -24.88 -20.84
CA ILE A 131 -9.36 -25.32 -21.23
C ILE A 131 -8.74 -26.13 -20.08
N TRP A 132 -8.78 -25.52 -18.90
CA TRP A 132 -8.05 -26.02 -17.74
C TRP A 132 -8.79 -27.16 -17.05
N ALA A 133 -9.99 -27.55 -17.50
CA ALA A 133 -10.79 -28.62 -16.91
C ALA A 133 -10.01 -29.93 -16.82
N ALA A 134 -9.37 -30.35 -17.93
CA ALA A 134 -8.64 -31.61 -18.06
C ALA A 134 -7.30 -31.67 -17.30
N PHE A 135 -6.75 -30.53 -16.88
CA PHE A 135 -5.44 -30.47 -16.21
C PHE A 135 -5.55 -30.72 -14.71
N ALA A 136 -4.72 -31.59 -14.16
CA ALA A 136 -4.55 -31.77 -12.72
C ALA A 136 -3.06 -32.06 -12.45
N PRO A 137 -2.32 -31.17 -11.76
CA PRO A 137 -2.75 -29.89 -11.19
C PRO A 137 -3.11 -28.81 -12.23
N LYS A 138 -3.67 -27.69 -11.75
CA LYS A 138 -3.90 -26.46 -12.53
C LYS A 138 -2.59 -25.64 -12.62
N PRO A 139 -2.48 -24.62 -13.50
CA PRO A 139 -1.38 -23.65 -13.47
C PRO A 139 -1.04 -23.15 -12.07
N THR A 140 0.22 -22.84 -11.81
CA THR A 140 0.69 -22.37 -10.50
C THR A 140 1.26 -20.96 -10.62
N VAL A 141 0.74 -20.05 -9.79
CA VAL A 141 1.18 -18.65 -9.70
C VAL A 141 1.83 -18.42 -8.34
N PHE A 142 3.10 -18.00 -8.35
CA PHE A 142 3.86 -17.59 -7.18
C PHE A 142 3.74 -16.07 -7.01
N VAL A 143 3.40 -15.62 -5.80
CA VAL A 143 3.22 -14.21 -5.44
C VAL A 143 3.95 -13.92 -4.13
N SER A 144 4.40 -12.69 -3.89
CA SER A 144 4.95 -12.33 -2.57
C SER A 144 3.86 -12.23 -1.50
N ILE A 145 4.21 -12.47 -0.23
CA ILE A 145 3.43 -11.98 0.90
C ILE A 145 3.19 -10.46 0.84
N SER A 146 4.10 -9.69 0.21
CA SER A 146 4.03 -8.23 0.08
C SER A 146 3.15 -7.70 -1.05
N GLU A 147 2.40 -8.54 -1.78
CA GLU A 147 1.66 -8.09 -2.96
C GLU A 147 0.55 -7.07 -2.70
N HIS A 148 0.42 -6.14 -3.65
CA HIS A 148 -0.76 -5.31 -3.78
C HIS A 148 -1.97 -6.17 -4.18
N HIS A 149 -3.18 -5.82 -3.76
CA HIS A 149 -4.41 -6.56 -4.11
C HIS A 149 -4.58 -6.73 -5.63
N SER A 150 -4.13 -5.75 -6.42
CA SER A 150 -4.11 -5.83 -7.90
C SER A 150 -3.26 -6.98 -8.45
N ASN A 151 -2.20 -7.39 -7.74
CA ASN A 151 -1.31 -8.50 -8.11
C ASN A 151 -1.52 -9.74 -7.23
N LEU A 152 -2.69 -9.86 -6.59
CA LEU A 152 -3.06 -11.01 -5.75
C LEU A 152 -4.45 -11.54 -6.08
N LEU A 153 -5.45 -10.66 -6.15
CA LEU A 153 -6.84 -11.06 -6.36
C LEU A 153 -7.10 -11.58 -7.79
N PRO A 154 -6.58 -10.97 -8.89
CA PRO A 154 -6.77 -11.51 -10.24
C PRO A 154 -6.29 -12.96 -10.40
N TRP A 155 -5.21 -13.34 -9.72
CA TRP A 155 -4.69 -14.71 -9.72
C TRP A 155 -5.57 -15.66 -8.89
N ARG A 156 -6.07 -15.21 -7.73
CA ARG A 156 -6.97 -16.01 -6.85
C ARG A 156 -8.36 -16.27 -7.44
N GLU A 157 -8.88 -15.35 -8.24
CA GLU A 157 -10.16 -15.52 -8.94
C GLU A 157 -10.03 -16.35 -10.24
N SER A 158 -8.80 -16.73 -10.62
CA SER A 158 -8.51 -17.54 -11.81
C SER A 158 -8.65 -19.05 -11.54
N VAL A 159 -8.22 -19.90 -12.48
CA VAL A 159 -8.07 -21.36 -12.26
C VAL A 159 -6.82 -21.75 -11.48
N ALA A 160 -5.88 -20.83 -11.28
CA ALA A 160 -4.53 -21.15 -10.84
C ALA A 160 -4.46 -21.47 -9.33
N ASN A 161 -3.54 -22.38 -8.98
CA ASN A 161 -3.07 -22.53 -7.61
C ASN A 161 -2.16 -21.33 -7.27
N VAL A 162 -2.50 -20.55 -6.22
CA VAL A 162 -1.75 -19.35 -5.85
C VAL A 162 -0.90 -19.61 -4.61
N VAL A 163 0.41 -19.74 -4.80
CA VAL A 163 1.40 -19.99 -3.74
C VAL A 163 1.99 -18.65 -3.29
N THR A 164 2.00 -18.39 -1.97
CA THR A 164 2.51 -17.14 -1.40
C THR A 164 3.90 -17.36 -0.82
N ILE A 165 4.90 -16.70 -1.40
CA ILE A 165 6.31 -16.75 -1.00
C ILE A 165 6.56 -15.74 0.14
N PRO A 166 7.27 -16.11 1.22
CA PRO A 166 7.61 -15.19 2.29
C PRO A 166 8.66 -14.14 1.87
N LEU A 167 8.89 -13.16 2.73
CA LEU A 167 10.12 -12.38 2.67
C LEU A 167 11.27 -13.15 3.32
N ASP A 168 12.49 -12.79 2.96
CA ASP A 168 13.72 -13.30 3.55
C ASP A 168 13.80 -13.01 5.07
N THR A 169 14.76 -13.62 5.76
CA THR A 169 15.00 -13.39 7.20
C THR A 169 15.30 -11.94 7.55
N THR A 170 15.68 -11.11 6.56
CA THR A 170 15.91 -9.67 6.75
C THR A 170 14.65 -8.82 6.54
N GLY A 171 13.55 -9.39 6.03
CA GLY A 171 12.29 -8.70 5.76
C GLY A 171 12.39 -7.64 4.65
N ARG A 172 13.35 -7.78 3.74
CA ARG A 172 13.64 -6.81 2.66
C ARG A 172 13.43 -7.36 1.26
N GLN A 173 13.73 -8.63 1.02
CA GLN A 173 13.61 -9.29 -0.29
C GLN A 173 12.65 -10.48 -0.18
N LEU A 174 12.28 -11.10 -1.30
CA LEU A 174 11.62 -12.41 -1.24
C LEU A 174 12.64 -13.48 -0.83
N ASP A 175 12.17 -14.51 -0.13
CA ASP A 175 13.00 -15.68 0.11
C ASP A 175 13.17 -16.48 -1.20
N LEU A 176 14.40 -16.48 -1.71
CA LEU A 176 14.76 -17.13 -2.97
C LEU A 176 14.80 -18.66 -2.86
N VAL A 177 15.08 -19.20 -1.67
CA VAL A 177 15.14 -20.65 -1.42
C VAL A 177 13.72 -21.21 -1.37
N GLU A 178 12.81 -20.54 -0.66
CA GLU A 178 11.40 -20.90 -0.63
C GLU A 178 10.72 -20.73 -2.00
N LEU A 179 11.10 -19.72 -2.79
CA LEU A 179 10.66 -19.60 -4.18
C LEU A 179 11.15 -20.80 -5.01
N GLU A 180 12.45 -21.08 -5.05
CA GLU A 180 12.98 -22.17 -5.88
C GLU A 180 12.43 -23.53 -5.45
N ARG A 181 12.30 -23.80 -4.15
CA ARG A 181 11.65 -25.00 -3.61
C ARG A 181 10.23 -25.16 -4.16
N HIS A 182 9.39 -24.13 -4.04
CA HIS A 182 7.99 -24.20 -4.49
C HIS A 182 7.85 -24.24 -6.02
N VAL A 183 8.75 -23.62 -6.78
CA VAL A 183 8.79 -23.71 -8.25
C VAL A 183 9.16 -25.13 -8.69
N VAL A 184 10.15 -25.76 -8.04
CA VAL A 184 10.56 -27.15 -8.29
C VAL A 184 9.43 -28.13 -7.93
N GLU A 185 8.79 -27.97 -6.75
CA GLU A 185 7.65 -28.80 -6.33
C GLU A 185 6.50 -28.75 -7.34
N ALA A 186 6.09 -27.55 -7.76
CA ALA A 186 5.01 -27.39 -8.73
C ALA A 186 5.36 -27.98 -10.11
N LYS A 187 6.63 -27.88 -10.53
CA LYS A 187 7.14 -28.50 -11.76
C LYS A 187 7.11 -30.03 -11.67
N GLN A 188 7.59 -30.60 -10.56
CA GLN A 188 7.59 -32.05 -10.32
C GLN A 188 6.17 -32.61 -10.20
N ALA A 189 5.23 -31.85 -9.64
CA ALA A 189 3.81 -32.17 -9.60
C ALA A 189 3.10 -32.10 -10.97
N GLY A 190 3.79 -31.69 -12.05
CA GLY A 190 3.23 -31.63 -13.39
C GLY A 190 2.37 -30.39 -13.66
N SER A 191 2.64 -29.26 -13.01
CA SER A 191 1.94 -27.99 -13.28
C SER A 191 2.13 -27.56 -14.75
N PRO A 192 1.05 -27.34 -15.52
CA PRO A 192 1.13 -27.09 -16.96
C PRO A 192 1.65 -25.69 -17.32
N LEU A 193 1.70 -24.78 -16.33
CA LEU A 193 2.22 -23.43 -16.49
C LEU A 193 2.65 -22.88 -15.12
N LEU A 194 3.88 -22.39 -15.04
CA LEU A 194 4.48 -21.78 -13.85
C LEU A 194 4.62 -20.27 -14.09
N ILE A 195 4.13 -19.43 -13.17
CA ILE A 195 4.18 -17.97 -13.28
C ILE A 195 4.68 -17.40 -11.95
N GLY A 196 5.75 -16.63 -11.95
CA GLY A 196 6.07 -15.70 -10.87
C GLY A 196 5.44 -14.34 -11.18
N SER A 197 4.67 -13.77 -10.26
CA SER A 197 4.10 -12.42 -10.42
C SER A 197 4.34 -11.59 -9.17
N PHE A 198 5.42 -10.81 -9.16
CA PHE A 198 5.96 -10.19 -7.94
C PHE A 198 5.94 -8.66 -8.00
N SER A 199 5.69 -7.98 -6.89
CA SER A 199 5.89 -6.54 -6.83
C SER A 199 7.38 -6.20 -6.91
N ALA A 200 7.73 -5.18 -7.70
CA ALA A 200 9.11 -4.66 -7.74
C ALA A 200 9.48 -3.82 -6.50
N GLY A 201 8.52 -3.54 -5.60
CA GLY A 201 8.81 -2.89 -4.32
C GLY A 201 7.55 -2.50 -3.54
N SER A 202 7.61 -2.67 -2.21
CA SER A 202 6.42 -2.62 -1.35
C SER A 202 5.74 -1.24 -1.33
N ASN A 203 4.42 -1.25 -1.50
CA ASN A 203 3.57 -0.08 -1.32
C ASN A 203 3.39 0.37 0.15
N LEU A 204 3.97 -0.37 1.11
CA LEU A 204 3.93 -0.09 2.54
C LEU A 204 5.30 0.39 3.07
N THR A 205 6.39 -0.32 2.77
CA THR A 205 7.73 -0.06 3.37
C THR A 205 8.66 0.78 2.48
N GLY A 206 8.32 0.95 1.19
CA GLY A 206 9.16 1.62 0.20
C GLY A 206 10.40 0.81 -0.25
N ILE A 207 10.62 -0.38 0.31
CA ILE A 207 11.77 -1.23 -0.01
C ILE A 207 11.55 -1.83 -1.41
N ALA A 208 12.55 -1.68 -2.29
CA ALA A 208 12.57 -2.26 -3.62
C ALA A 208 13.05 -3.72 -3.58
N ILE A 209 12.55 -4.54 -4.50
CA ILE A 209 12.88 -5.97 -4.63
C ILE A 209 13.74 -6.14 -5.88
N ASP A 210 14.87 -6.82 -5.77
CA ASP A 210 15.66 -7.18 -6.96
C ASP A 210 14.89 -8.21 -7.78
N THR A 211 14.49 -7.80 -8.98
CA THR A 211 13.71 -8.62 -9.90
C THR A 211 14.56 -9.68 -10.62
N ARG A 212 15.88 -9.49 -10.68
CA ARG A 212 16.78 -10.31 -11.53
C ARG A 212 16.95 -11.75 -11.00
N PRO A 213 17.16 -12.01 -9.69
CA PRO A 213 17.19 -13.38 -9.16
C PRO A 213 15.84 -14.10 -9.33
N LEU A 214 14.74 -13.38 -9.16
CA LEU A 214 13.38 -13.91 -9.31
C LEU A 214 13.13 -14.37 -10.75
N SER A 215 13.50 -13.56 -11.75
CA SER A 215 13.48 -13.96 -13.16
C SER A 215 14.33 -15.20 -13.42
N ARG A 216 15.59 -15.22 -12.94
CA ARG A 216 16.51 -16.34 -13.17
C ARG A 216 15.92 -17.66 -12.65
N ILE A 217 15.38 -17.69 -11.43
CA ILE A 217 14.74 -18.88 -10.85
C ILE A 217 13.53 -19.32 -11.68
N MET A 218 12.64 -18.41 -12.06
CA MET A 218 11.47 -18.77 -12.89
C MET A 218 11.88 -19.37 -14.23
N HIS A 219 12.78 -18.71 -14.97
CA HIS A 219 13.19 -19.16 -16.30
C HIS A 219 14.05 -20.43 -16.28
N ARG A 220 14.92 -20.61 -15.27
CA ARG A 220 15.71 -21.84 -15.05
C ARG A 220 14.80 -23.07 -14.97
N HIS A 221 13.61 -22.91 -14.41
CA HIS A 221 12.59 -23.95 -14.32
C HIS A 221 11.56 -23.94 -15.45
N GLY A 222 11.63 -23.00 -16.40
CA GLY A 222 10.72 -22.90 -17.55
C GLY A 222 9.38 -22.23 -17.24
N GLY A 223 9.29 -21.52 -16.12
CA GLY A 223 8.17 -20.62 -15.80
C GLY A 223 8.40 -19.19 -16.27
N LEU A 224 7.34 -18.38 -16.22
CA LEU A 224 7.33 -16.99 -16.66
C LEU A 224 7.59 -16.02 -15.50
N ALA A 225 8.20 -14.86 -15.78
CA ALA A 225 8.52 -13.83 -14.78
C ALA A 225 7.80 -12.49 -15.05
N PHE A 226 6.80 -12.16 -14.24
CA PHE A 226 6.01 -10.92 -14.30
C PHE A 226 6.25 -10.01 -13.08
N PHE A 227 6.24 -8.69 -13.28
CA PHE A 227 6.52 -7.73 -12.20
C PHE A 227 5.56 -6.53 -12.13
N ASP A 228 4.97 -6.28 -10.96
CA ASP A 228 4.17 -5.06 -10.71
C ASP A 228 5.05 -3.90 -10.23
N TYR A 229 5.28 -2.95 -11.13
CA TYR A 229 5.98 -1.70 -10.87
C TYR A 229 5.04 -0.55 -10.44
N ALA A 230 3.76 -0.83 -10.14
CA ALA A 230 2.82 0.18 -9.61
C ALA A 230 3.28 0.87 -8.34
N GLY A 231 4.13 0.25 -7.51
CA GLY A 231 4.75 0.93 -6.37
C GLY A 231 5.85 1.87 -6.85
N VAL A 232 6.97 1.26 -7.22
CA VAL A 232 8.27 1.91 -7.35
C VAL A 232 8.61 2.46 -8.74
N GLY A 233 7.88 2.12 -9.81
CA GLY A 233 8.28 2.42 -11.20
C GLY A 233 8.39 3.91 -11.57
N ALA A 234 7.77 4.80 -10.80
CA ALA A 234 7.96 6.25 -10.94
C ALA A 234 9.36 6.72 -10.48
N TYR A 235 10.11 5.85 -9.79
CA TYR A 235 11.31 6.18 -9.02
C TYR A 235 12.52 5.34 -9.47
N VAL A 236 12.43 4.01 -9.35
CA VAL A 236 13.51 3.05 -9.65
C VAL A 236 13.59 2.72 -11.14
N ASP A 237 14.64 2.01 -11.55
CA ASP A 237 14.78 1.56 -12.94
C ASP A 237 13.85 0.40 -13.33
N ILE A 238 13.55 0.26 -14.63
CA ILE A 238 12.59 -0.72 -15.15
C ILE A 238 13.16 -1.41 -16.40
N ASP A 239 14.26 -2.15 -16.24
CA ASP A 239 14.86 -2.87 -17.36
C ASP A 239 14.12 -4.19 -17.67
N MET A 240 13.58 -4.33 -18.90
CA MET A 240 12.99 -5.57 -19.41
C MET A 240 14.03 -6.62 -19.84
N ASN A 241 15.23 -6.20 -20.22
CA ASN A 241 16.33 -7.03 -20.73
C ASN A 241 17.67 -6.65 -20.09
N PRO A 242 17.80 -6.70 -18.74
CA PRO A 242 19.02 -6.32 -18.05
C PRO A 242 20.18 -7.22 -18.47
N ALA A 243 21.33 -6.58 -18.72
CA ALA A 243 22.57 -7.29 -18.91
C ALA A 243 22.97 -8.02 -17.62
N ASP A 244 23.50 -9.22 -17.78
CA ASP A 244 24.17 -9.94 -16.69
C ASP A 244 25.60 -9.42 -16.54
N ASP A 245 26.01 -9.15 -15.30
CA ASP A 245 27.40 -8.90 -14.95
C ASP A 245 28.21 -10.20 -14.89
N GLU A 246 29.54 -10.08 -14.79
CA GLU A 246 30.45 -11.22 -14.82
C GLU A 246 30.28 -12.19 -13.62
N THR A 247 29.69 -11.73 -12.50
CA THR A 247 29.46 -12.58 -11.32
C THR A 247 28.28 -13.54 -11.49
N VAL A 248 27.41 -13.31 -12.49
CA VAL A 248 26.28 -14.18 -12.78
C VAL A 248 26.78 -15.54 -13.31
N PRO A 249 26.38 -16.67 -12.69
CA PRO A 249 26.76 -18.01 -13.15
C PRO A 249 26.38 -18.23 -14.62
N VAL A 250 27.23 -18.90 -15.39
CA VAL A 250 27.05 -19.06 -16.85
C VAL A 250 25.70 -19.70 -17.21
N ALA A 251 25.17 -20.61 -16.37
CA ALA A 251 23.87 -21.24 -16.55
C ALA A 251 22.66 -20.31 -16.33
N ASP A 252 22.84 -19.18 -15.64
CA ASP A 252 21.80 -18.17 -15.37
C ASP A 252 21.89 -16.94 -16.29
N ARG A 253 22.92 -16.86 -17.14
CA ARG A 253 23.10 -15.74 -18.09
C ARG A 253 22.04 -15.79 -19.18
N GLY A 254 21.49 -14.62 -19.51
CA GLY A 254 20.33 -14.48 -20.39
C GLY A 254 19.00 -14.85 -19.73
N LEU A 255 18.95 -15.13 -18.42
CA LEU A 255 17.71 -15.46 -17.70
C LEU A 255 17.18 -14.30 -16.81
N ALA A 256 17.84 -13.14 -16.79
CA ALA A 256 17.45 -11.98 -15.98
C ALA A 256 16.34 -11.08 -16.58
N TYR A 257 15.85 -11.39 -17.79
CA TYR A 257 14.80 -10.63 -18.48
C TYR A 257 13.45 -10.69 -17.76
N LYS A 258 12.44 -9.99 -18.27
CA LYS A 258 11.07 -9.99 -17.72
C LYS A 258 10.09 -10.39 -18.82
N ASP A 259 9.20 -11.34 -18.57
CA ASP A 259 8.15 -11.67 -19.55
C ASP A 259 7.06 -10.61 -19.60
N ALA A 260 6.75 -9.98 -18.46
CA ALA A 260 5.84 -8.85 -18.39
C ALA A 260 6.15 -7.87 -17.22
N VAL A 261 5.79 -6.60 -17.43
CA VAL A 261 5.78 -5.54 -16.43
C VAL A 261 4.43 -4.83 -16.45
N PHE A 262 3.87 -4.62 -15.26
CA PHE A 262 2.63 -3.88 -15.04
C PHE A 262 2.92 -2.50 -14.46
N LEU A 263 2.26 -1.47 -14.98
CA LEU A 263 2.50 -0.08 -14.58
C LEU A 263 1.21 0.68 -14.25
N SER A 264 1.31 1.54 -13.24
CA SER A 264 0.36 2.61 -12.91
C SER A 264 1.01 3.99 -13.12
N PRO A 265 1.09 4.51 -14.37
CA PRO A 265 1.72 5.79 -14.66
C PRO A 265 1.05 6.99 -13.96
N HIS A 266 -0.18 6.85 -13.47
CA HIS A 266 -0.87 7.90 -12.68
C HIS A 266 -0.13 8.27 -11.37
N LYS A 267 0.84 7.46 -10.94
CA LYS A 267 1.76 7.71 -9.82
C LYS A 267 3.02 8.49 -10.18
N PHE A 268 3.36 8.58 -11.47
CA PHE A 268 4.46 9.38 -11.95
C PHE A 268 4.10 10.86 -11.81
N ILE A 269 5.10 11.73 -11.62
CA ILE A 269 4.86 13.16 -11.63
C ILE A 269 4.43 13.61 -13.04
N GLY A 270 3.34 14.39 -13.13
CA GLY A 270 2.66 14.68 -14.40
C GLY A 270 1.72 13.58 -14.91
N GLY A 271 1.70 12.40 -14.29
CA GLY A 271 0.93 11.22 -14.72
C GLY A 271 -0.58 11.16 -14.39
N PRO A 272 -1.20 11.92 -13.48
CA PRO A 272 -2.64 11.79 -13.23
C PRO A 272 -3.48 11.95 -14.51
N GLY A 273 -4.33 10.96 -14.82
CA GLY A 273 -5.08 10.88 -16.09
C GLY A 273 -4.39 10.10 -17.21
N THR A 274 -3.60 9.07 -16.88
CA THR A 274 -2.99 8.10 -17.81
C THR A 274 -3.65 6.72 -17.73
N PRO A 275 -3.62 5.91 -18.80
CA PRO A 275 -3.95 4.48 -18.72
C PRO A 275 -2.93 3.74 -17.86
N GLY A 276 -3.27 2.53 -17.43
CA GLY A 276 -2.28 1.53 -17.03
C GLY A 276 -1.52 1.01 -18.25
N VAL A 277 -0.27 0.58 -18.07
CA VAL A 277 0.54 0.03 -19.16
C VAL A 277 0.93 -1.42 -18.84
N LEU A 278 0.75 -2.29 -19.83
CA LEU A 278 1.33 -3.62 -19.88
C LEU A 278 2.51 -3.57 -20.85
N VAL A 279 3.72 -3.90 -20.42
CA VAL A 279 4.85 -4.17 -21.33
C VAL A 279 5.17 -5.65 -21.22
N ALA A 280 4.94 -6.41 -22.28
CA ALA A 280 4.97 -7.86 -22.24
C ALA A 280 5.57 -8.44 -23.51
N ARG A 281 6.15 -9.64 -23.42
CA ARG A 281 6.70 -10.32 -24.59
C ARG A 281 5.60 -10.66 -25.58
N SER A 282 5.81 -10.30 -26.84
CA SER A 282 4.83 -10.47 -27.91
C SER A 282 4.45 -11.94 -28.14
N ALA A 283 5.34 -12.88 -27.77
CA ALA A 283 5.10 -14.33 -27.79
C ALA A 283 4.09 -14.85 -26.75
N LEU A 284 3.67 -14.03 -25.77
CA LEU A 284 2.60 -14.38 -24.82
C LEU A 284 1.19 -14.22 -25.42
N PHE A 285 1.07 -13.51 -26.53
CA PHE A 285 -0.20 -13.16 -27.17
C PHE A 285 -0.52 -14.13 -28.30
N ARG A 286 -1.83 -14.29 -28.56
CA ARG A 286 -2.31 -15.01 -29.73
C ARG A 286 -1.89 -14.29 -31.02
N PRO A 287 -1.43 -15.01 -32.06
CA PRO A 287 -1.07 -14.41 -33.34
C PRO A 287 -2.31 -14.01 -34.17
N ASP A 288 -3.45 -14.65 -33.91
CA ASP A 288 -4.63 -14.72 -34.77
C ASP A 288 -5.83 -13.91 -34.28
N ALA A 289 -5.95 -13.66 -32.97
CA ALA A 289 -7.07 -12.90 -32.39
C ALA A 289 -6.65 -12.14 -31.12
N PRO A 290 -7.26 -10.99 -30.81
CA PRO A 290 -7.01 -10.22 -29.59
C PRO A 290 -7.51 -10.92 -28.32
N THR A 291 -6.97 -10.52 -27.18
CA THR A 291 -7.49 -10.84 -25.83
C THR A 291 -8.91 -10.30 -25.63
N ARG A 292 -9.26 -9.19 -26.28
CA ARG A 292 -10.59 -8.56 -26.25
C ARG A 292 -10.98 -8.05 -27.66
N PRO A 293 -11.77 -8.79 -28.44
CA PRO A 293 -12.16 -8.37 -29.78
C PRO A 293 -13.15 -7.20 -29.76
N GLY A 294 -13.00 -6.30 -30.73
CA GLY A 294 -13.91 -5.16 -30.93
C GLY A 294 -13.53 -4.29 -32.14
N GLY A 295 -14.25 -3.19 -32.33
CA GLY A 295 -13.86 -2.16 -33.30
C GLY A 295 -12.44 -1.65 -33.02
N GLY A 296 -11.69 -1.28 -34.06
CA GLY A 296 -10.29 -0.85 -33.91
C GLY A 296 -9.26 -1.99 -33.86
N SER A 297 -9.63 -3.21 -33.45
CA SER A 297 -8.76 -4.40 -33.51
C SER A 297 -8.81 -5.18 -34.84
N VAL A 298 -9.74 -4.81 -35.72
CA VAL A 298 -10.07 -5.52 -36.97
C VAL A 298 -9.59 -4.76 -38.21
N ASN A 299 -9.11 -5.50 -39.21
CA ASN A 299 -8.82 -4.97 -40.55
C ASN A 299 -10.09 -4.91 -41.41
N PHE A 300 -10.87 -6.01 -41.42
CA PHE A 300 -12.10 -6.12 -42.20
C PHE A 300 -13.12 -7.03 -41.51
N VAL A 301 -14.42 -6.78 -41.74
CA VAL A 301 -15.54 -7.52 -41.14
C VAL A 301 -16.68 -7.64 -42.15
N THR A 302 -17.26 -8.83 -42.28
CA THR A 302 -18.44 -9.12 -43.11
C THR A 302 -19.62 -9.55 -42.24
N GLY A 303 -20.72 -10.02 -42.86
CA GLY A 303 -21.86 -10.59 -42.13
C GLY A 303 -21.58 -11.95 -41.48
N SER A 304 -20.44 -12.60 -41.78
CA SER A 304 -20.11 -13.95 -41.31
C SER A 304 -18.64 -14.15 -40.90
N GLU A 305 -17.74 -13.28 -41.32
CA GLU A 305 -16.28 -13.44 -41.19
C GLU A 305 -15.62 -12.13 -40.74
N HIS A 306 -14.40 -12.21 -40.23
CA HIS A 306 -13.60 -11.05 -39.84
C HIS A 306 -12.10 -11.36 -39.87
N GLU A 307 -11.30 -10.32 -40.09
CA GLU A 307 -9.84 -10.35 -40.07
C GLU A 307 -9.33 -9.37 -39.00
N TYR A 308 -8.45 -9.82 -38.12
CA TYR A 308 -7.81 -8.96 -37.10
C TYR A 308 -6.54 -8.29 -37.63
N LEU A 309 -6.19 -7.13 -37.07
CA LEU A 309 -4.95 -6.43 -37.41
C LEU A 309 -3.70 -7.29 -37.12
N HIS A 310 -2.68 -7.17 -37.98
CA HIS A 310 -1.40 -7.86 -37.79
C HIS A 310 -0.52 -7.19 -36.71
N ASP A 311 -0.62 -5.87 -36.52
CA ASP A 311 0.11 -5.20 -35.42
C ASP A 311 -0.58 -5.52 -34.08
N LEU A 312 0.20 -6.12 -33.17
CA LEU A 312 -0.25 -6.58 -31.86
C LEU A 312 -0.65 -5.40 -30.95
N GLU A 313 0.07 -4.28 -31.02
CA GLU A 313 -0.14 -3.10 -30.17
C GLU A 313 -1.43 -2.34 -30.57
N GLU A 314 -1.82 -2.38 -31.85
CA GLU A 314 -3.15 -1.93 -32.28
C GLU A 314 -4.24 -2.98 -32.04
N ARG A 315 -3.95 -4.28 -32.25
CA ARG A 315 -4.93 -5.36 -32.06
C ARG A 315 -5.42 -5.50 -30.62
N GLU A 316 -4.54 -5.43 -29.62
CA GLU A 316 -4.91 -5.61 -28.21
C GLU A 316 -5.57 -4.36 -27.57
N GLU A 317 -5.54 -3.21 -28.24
CA GLU A 317 -6.16 -1.94 -27.79
C GLU A 317 -7.55 -1.71 -28.42
N ALA A 318 -8.39 -2.74 -28.47
CA ALA A 318 -9.72 -2.66 -29.05
C ALA A 318 -10.62 -1.58 -28.40
N GLY A 319 -11.41 -0.90 -29.24
CA GLY A 319 -12.25 0.24 -28.90
C GLY A 319 -11.73 1.55 -29.52
N THR A 320 -12.19 2.68 -28.98
CA THR A 320 -11.46 3.95 -29.13
C THR A 320 -10.42 3.99 -27.99
N PRO A 321 -9.10 4.06 -28.29
CA PRO A 321 -8.08 3.98 -27.26
C PRO A 321 -8.06 5.25 -26.40
N ALA A 322 -7.37 5.18 -25.26
CA ALA A 322 -7.22 6.30 -24.32
C ALA A 322 -6.20 7.35 -24.83
N ILE A 323 -6.47 7.96 -25.99
CA ILE A 323 -5.50 8.70 -26.81
C ILE A 323 -4.72 9.78 -26.04
N VAL A 324 -5.43 10.75 -25.44
CA VAL A 324 -4.79 11.88 -24.73
C VAL A 324 -4.08 11.41 -23.46
N GLU A 325 -4.61 10.35 -22.84
CA GLU A 325 -4.06 9.73 -21.63
C GLU A 325 -2.76 8.95 -21.94
N ALA A 326 -2.70 8.25 -23.08
CA ALA A 326 -1.52 7.58 -23.60
C ALA A 326 -0.42 8.59 -24.00
N ILE A 327 -0.80 9.72 -24.59
CA ILE A 327 0.12 10.82 -24.87
C ILE A 327 0.66 11.41 -23.56
N ARG A 328 -0.20 11.67 -22.57
CA ARG A 328 0.19 12.08 -21.21
C ARG A 328 1.16 11.10 -20.57
N CYS A 329 0.97 9.79 -20.78
CA CYS A 329 1.84 8.73 -20.26
C CYS A 329 3.27 8.87 -20.82
N GLY A 330 3.40 9.04 -22.14
CA GLY A 330 4.70 9.32 -22.76
C GLY A 330 5.36 10.59 -22.23
N LEU A 331 4.59 11.67 -22.03
CA LEU A 331 5.12 12.92 -21.46
C LEU A 331 5.64 12.72 -20.01
N ALA A 332 4.93 11.96 -19.17
CA ALA A 332 5.36 11.65 -17.81
C ALA A 332 6.60 10.75 -17.76
N PHE A 333 6.69 9.74 -18.65
CA PHE A 333 7.89 8.93 -18.83
C PHE A 333 9.08 9.77 -19.32
N ARG A 334 8.87 10.71 -20.24
CA ARG A 334 9.92 11.62 -20.71
C ARG A 334 10.46 12.51 -19.58
N VAL A 335 9.61 12.96 -18.65
CA VAL A 335 10.07 13.67 -17.43
C VAL A 335 10.93 12.77 -16.56
N LYS A 336 10.52 11.53 -16.25
CA LYS A 336 11.36 10.58 -15.47
C LYS A 336 12.73 10.37 -16.12
N HIS A 337 12.74 10.17 -17.44
CA HIS A 337 13.97 9.97 -18.21
C HIS A 337 14.91 11.18 -18.14
N ILE A 338 14.41 12.41 -18.35
CA ILE A 338 15.23 13.64 -18.28
C ILE A 338 15.72 13.94 -16.85
N MET A 339 14.98 13.51 -15.82
CA MET A 339 15.43 13.61 -14.42
C MET A 339 16.55 12.63 -14.06
N SER A 340 16.75 11.56 -14.85
CA SER A 340 17.69 10.45 -14.63
C SER A 340 17.40 9.59 -13.39
N VAL A 341 17.29 8.28 -13.58
CA VAL A 341 16.95 7.34 -12.50
C VAL A 341 18.00 7.31 -11.38
N PRO A 342 19.33 7.21 -11.65
CA PRO A 342 20.35 7.29 -10.60
C PRO A 342 20.29 8.57 -9.74
N GLU A 343 19.86 9.70 -10.30
CA GLU A 343 19.71 10.95 -9.54
C GLU A 343 18.42 10.96 -8.71
N ILE A 344 17.32 10.41 -9.24
CA ILE A 344 16.09 10.16 -8.49
C ILE A 344 16.42 9.25 -7.29
N GLU A 345 17.03 8.09 -7.50
CA GLU A 345 17.39 7.14 -6.45
C GLU A 345 18.34 7.76 -5.41
N ARG A 346 19.38 8.49 -5.83
CA ARG A 346 20.28 9.22 -4.93
C ARG A 346 19.53 10.21 -4.03
N ARG A 347 18.56 10.95 -4.59
CA ARG A 347 17.72 11.90 -3.83
C ARG A 347 16.75 11.19 -2.91
N GLU A 348 16.01 10.20 -3.41
CA GLU A 348 15.05 9.42 -2.62
C GLU A 348 15.74 8.71 -1.45
N HIS A 349 16.92 8.12 -1.63
CA HIS A 349 17.71 7.53 -0.55
C HIS A 349 18.17 8.56 0.50
N ALA A 350 18.56 9.76 0.08
CA ALA A 350 18.93 10.83 1.01
C ALA A 350 17.73 11.36 1.82
N LEU A 351 16.55 11.47 1.20
CA LEU A 351 15.30 11.80 1.90
C LEU A 351 14.84 10.67 2.82
N ALA A 352 14.98 9.41 2.39
CA ALA A 352 14.62 8.23 3.17
C ALA A 352 15.48 8.08 4.42
N ALA A 353 16.81 8.17 4.30
CA ALA A 353 17.73 8.09 5.43
C ALA A 353 17.49 9.23 6.46
N ARG A 354 17.15 10.44 6.00
CA ARG A 354 16.75 11.56 6.85
C ARG A 354 15.47 11.29 7.63
N ALA A 355 14.43 10.81 6.95
CA ALA A 355 13.14 10.52 7.57
C ALA A 355 13.21 9.33 8.54
N MET A 356 13.89 8.25 8.13
CA MET A 356 14.08 7.06 8.95
C MET A 356 14.81 7.38 10.26
N ARG A 357 15.87 8.20 10.23
CA ARG A 357 16.59 8.64 11.43
C ARG A 357 15.63 9.28 12.45
N VAL A 358 14.91 10.32 12.04
CA VAL A 358 13.99 11.08 12.93
C VAL A 358 12.85 10.21 13.46
N MET A 359 12.39 9.20 12.73
CA MET A 359 11.30 8.34 13.18
C MET A 359 11.76 7.15 14.03
N SER A 360 12.87 6.51 13.70
CA SER A 360 13.41 5.37 14.45
C SER A 360 14.06 5.77 15.78
N GLU A 361 14.52 7.01 15.90
CA GLU A 361 15.02 7.58 17.17
C GLU A 361 13.89 8.04 18.11
N HIS A 362 12.63 8.08 17.64
CA HIS A 362 11.53 8.71 18.38
C HIS A 362 10.67 7.67 19.14
N PRO A 363 10.67 7.66 20.49
CA PRO A 363 10.12 6.55 21.29
C PRO A 363 8.61 6.30 21.11
N LYS A 364 7.85 7.30 20.65
CA LYS A 364 6.40 7.19 20.37
C LYS A 364 6.05 6.89 18.91
N ILE A 365 7.03 6.67 18.03
CA ILE A 365 6.79 6.33 16.60
C ILE A 365 7.28 4.91 16.33
N ARG A 366 6.33 4.02 15.99
CA ARG A 366 6.63 2.69 15.48
C ARG A 366 6.59 2.71 13.96
N VAL A 367 7.74 2.72 13.30
CA VAL A 367 7.83 2.43 11.85
C VAL A 367 7.49 0.95 11.62
N LEU A 368 6.80 0.64 10.52
CA LEU A 368 6.40 -0.72 10.17
C LEU A 368 7.24 -1.28 9.00
N GLY A 369 7.62 -2.56 9.15
CA GLY A 369 8.57 -3.23 8.27
C GLY A 369 10.01 -3.08 8.77
N GLU A 370 10.96 -3.57 7.97
CA GLU A 370 12.37 -3.27 8.20
C GLU A 370 12.61 -1.74 8.09
N THR A 371 13.53 -1.25 8.91
CA THR A 371 14.01 0.13 9.03
C THR A 371 15.30 0.38 8.23
N GLN A 372 16.12 -0.65 8.03
CA GLN A 372 17.41 -0.60 7.32
C GLN A 372 17.27 -0.79 5.80
N GLY A 373 18.36 -0.58 5.08
CA GLY A 373 18.43 -0.81 3.62
C GLY A 373 17.81 0.30 2.75
N MET A 374 18.13 0.24 1.45
CA MET A 374 17.68 1.21 0.45
C MET A 374 16.18 1.12 0.21
N ARG A 375 15.54 2.28 0.02
CA ARG A 375 14.09 2.43 -0.17
C ARG A 375 13.75 3.77 -0.80
N VAL A 376 12.66 3.82 -1.56
CA VAL A 376 11.96 5.08 -1.81
C VAL A 376 11.32 5.58 -0.50
N PRO A 377 11.22 6.89 -0.23
CA PRO A 377 10.76 7.43 1.05
C PRO A 377 9.24 7.27 1.19
N VAL A 378 8.82 6.06 1.55
CA VAL A 378 7.45 5.68 1.87
C VAL A 378 7.48 5.02 3.25
N PHE A 379 6.62 5.49 4.14
CA PHE A 379 6.66 5.08 5.55
C PHE A 379 5.25 4.79 6.03
N CYS A 380 5.02 3.56 6.48
CA CYS A 380 3.90 3.20 7.33
C CYS A 380 4.34 3.33 8.79
N ILE A 381 3.64 4.15 9.57
CA ILE A 381 3.90 4.36 11.00
C ILE A 381 2.65 4.13 11.85
N GLN A 382 2.86 3.69 13.08
CA GLN A 382 1.88 3.81 14.16
C GLN A 382 2.43 4.78 15.21
N VAL A 383 1.56 5.61 15.78
CA VAL A 383 1.91 6.53 16.86
C VAL A 383 1.36 5.96 18.17
N LEU A 384 2.20 5.83 19.18
CA LEU A 384 1.79 5.31 20.49
C LEU A 384 0.93 6.34 21.23
N ALA A 385 -0.10 5.88 21.95
CA ALA A 385 -0.81 6.72 22.91
C ALA A 385 -0.02 6.82 24.24
N PRO A 386 -0.34 7.78 25.12
CA PRO A 386 0.25 7.85 26.46
C PRO A 386 0.01 6.59 27.28
N GLY A 387 1.06 6.16 27.98
CA GLY A 387 1.13 5.02 28.87
C GLY A 387 2.59 4.77 29.21
N ASP A 388 2.87 4.24 30.39
CA ASP A 388 4.22 3.81 30.73
C ASP A 388 4.62 2.60 29.89
N VAL A 389 5.82 2.65 29.31
CA VAL A 389 6.41 1.55 28.55
C VAL A 389 7.53 0.97 29.39
N GLU A 390 7.16 0.17 30.39
CA GLU A 390 8.12 -0.67 31.11
C GLU A 390 8.82 -1.62 30.12
N GLU A 391 10.12 -1.83 30.29
CA GLU A 391 10.94 -2.62 29.37
C GLU A 391 10.46 -4.09 29.32
N GLY A 392 10.11 -4.57 28.12
CA GLY A 392 9.49 -5.90 27.92
C GLY A 392 7.96 -5.98 28.13
N THR A 393 7.32 -4.90 28.59
CA THR A 393 5.87 -4.73 28.48
C THR A 393 5.48 -4.27 27.08
N ALA A 394 4.18 -4.10 26.85
CA ALA A 394 3.65 -3.78 25.53
C ALA A 394 2.93 -2.42 25.54
N PRO A 395 3.03 -1.63 24.45
CA PRO A 395 2.27 -0.38 24.33
C PRO A 395 0.77 -0.66 24.43
N THR A 396 0.06 0.22 25.13
CA THR A 396 -1.29 -0.05 25.60
C THR A 396 -2.34 0.14 24.52
N LYS A 397 -2.36 1.32 23.89
CA LYS A 397 -3.18 1.68 22.73
C LYS A 397 -2.38 2.61 21.81
N PHE A 398 -2.79 2.74 20.55
CA PHE A 398 -2.20 3.66 19.58
C PHE A 398 -3.09 4.90 19.38
N LEU A 399 -2.58 5.94 18.71
CA LEU A 399 -3.43 6.96 18.11
C LEU A 399 -3.98 6.44 16.79
N HIS A 400 -5.30 6.56 16.58
CA HIS A 400 -5.95 6.06 15.37
C HIS A 400 -5.38 6.74 14.11
N TYR A 401 -5.12 5.98 13.05
CA TYR A 401 -4.41 6.52 11.87
C TYR A 401 -5.14 7.69 11.21
N ASN A 402 -6.48 7.68 11.19
CA ASN A 402 -7.26 8.80 10.64
C ASN A 402 -7.25 10.01 11.58
N PHE A 403 -7.10 9.82 12.91
CA PHE A 403 -6.91 10.95 13.82
C PHE A 403 -5.58 11.64 13.56
N VAL A 404 -4.49 10.86 13.49
CA VAL A 404 -3.15 11.37 13.15
C VAL A 404 -3.17 12.09 11.80
N SER A 405 -3.84 11.51 10.80
CA SER A 405 -4.01 12.12 9.47
C SER A 405 -4.83 13.43 9.50
N SER A 406 -5.93 13.49 10.27
CA SER A 406 -6.72 14.71 10.41
C SER A 406 -5.96 15.81 11.14
N VAL A 407 -5.22 15.49 12.22
CA VAL A 407 -4.38 16.49 12.92
C VAL A 407 -3.27 17.02 12.00
N LEU A 408 -2.60 16.15 11.23
CA LEU A 408 -1.59 16.55 10.24
C LEU A 408 -2.16 17.46 9.14
N ASN A 409 -3.37 17.17 8.65
CA ASN A 409 -4.09 18.05 7.73
C ASN A 409 -4.46 19.39 8.40
N ASP A 410 -5.24 19.35 9.47
CA ASP A 410 -5.90 20.53 10.03
C ASP A 410 -4.89 21.50 10.64
N PHE A 411 -3.90 20.99 11.38
CA PHE A 411 -2.95 21.82 12.08
C PHE A 411 -1.75 22.21 11.23
N PHE A 412 -1.34 21.40 10.24
CA PHE A 412 -0.08 21.61 9.50
C PHE A 412 -0.21 21.62 7.96
N GLY A 413 -1.36 21.24 7.40
CA GLY A 413 -1.58 21.16 5.95
C GLY A 413 -1.03 19.89 5.28
N VAL A 414 -0.50 18.95 6.07
CA VAL A 414 0.20 17.75 5.57
C VAL A 414 -0.81 16.68 5.17
N GLN A 415 -0.85 16.37 3.88
CA GLN A 415 -1.76 15.39 3.29
C GLN A 415 -1.14 13.99 3.36
N THR A 416 -1.68 13.16 4.25
CA THR A 416 -1.27 11.77 4.49
C THR A 416 -2.44 10.81 4.23
N ARG A 417 -2.20 9.49 4.29
CA ARG A 417 -3.24 8.47 4.07
C ARG A 417 -3.30 7.48 5.24
N GLY A 418 -4.44 7.38 5.90
CA GLY A 418 -4.66 6.44 7.00
C GLY A 418 -5.29 5.11 6.58
N GLY A 419 -4.85 4.02 7.21
CA GLY A 419 -5.56 2.72 7.23
C GLY A 419 -4.74 1.52 6.78
N CYS A 420 -5.29 0.32 6.96
CA CYS A 420 -4.75 -0.87 6.29
C CYS A 420 -4.95 -0.73 4.77
N MET A 421 -3.85 -0.38 4.10
CA MET A 421 -3.72 -0.17 2.66
C MET A 421 -3.80 -1.51 1.91
N CYS A 422 -3.99 -1.44 0.59
CA CYS A 422 -4.33 -2.55 -0.31
C CYS A 422 -3.23 -3.61 -0.52
N ALA A 423 -2.61 -4.11 0.55
CA ALA A 423 -1.67 -5.23 0.62
C ALA A 423 -1.95 -5.99 1.94
N GLY A 424 -3.18 -6.50 2.07
CA GLY A 424 -3.76 -6.99 3.32
C GLY A 424 -2.93 -8.04 4.07
N PRO A 425 -2.43 -9.11 3.42
CA PRO A 425 -1.59 -10.13 4.07
C PRO A 425 -0.34 -9.53 4.70
N PHE A 426 0.36 -8.63 3.99
CA PHE A 426 1.53 -7.94 4.52
C PHE A 426 1.16 -6.96 5.62
N GLY A 427 0.07 -6.21 5.47
CA GLY A 427 -0.44 -5.32 6.51
C GLY A 427 -0.72 -6.06 7.83
N ILE A 428 -1.30 -7.26 7.76
CA ILE A 428 -1.53 -8.15 8.91
C ILE A 428 -0.19 -8.60 9.53
N SER A 429 0.77 -9.03 8.71
CA SER A 429 2.11 -9.45 9.13
C SER A 429 2.90 -8.31 9.81
N LEU A 430 2.93 -7.12 9.21
CA LEU A 430 3.60 -5.93 9.77
C LEU A 430 2.98 -5.46 11.08
N LEU A 431 1.65 -5.55 11.21
CA LEU A 431 0.94 -5.31 12.46
C LEU A 431 1.19 -6.41 13.51
N LYS A 432 1.63 -7.60 13.09
CA LYS A 432 1.85 -8.82 13.89
C LYS A 432 0.57 -9.40 14.53
N LEU A 433 -0.57 -9.30 13.84
CA LEU A 433 -1.86 -9.79 14.37
C LEU A 433 -1.90 -11.32 14.43
N THR A 434 -2.48 -11.88 15.49
CA THR A 434 -2.71 -13.34 15.60
C THR A 434 -3.84 -13.81 14.67
N PRO A 435 -3.92 -15.11 14.31
CA PRO A 435 -5.05 -15.65 13.56
C PRO A 435 -6.41 -15.39 14.24
N GLU A 436 -6.48 -15.48 15.56
CA GLU A 436 -7.68 -15.17 16.37
C GLU A 436 -8.07 -13.68 16.27
N GLN A 437 -7.11 -12.76 16.29
CA GLN A 437 -7.36 -11.34 16.03
C GLN A 437 -7.84 -11.12 14.59
N VAL A 438 -7.25 -11.80 13.60
CA VAL A 438 -7.67 -11.70 12.19
C VAL A 438 -9.12 -12.20 12.01
N GLU A 439 -9.49 -13.33 12.58
CA GLU A 439 -10.88 -13.84 12.57
C GLU A 439 -11.85 -12.89 13.28
N THR A 440 -11.42 -12.31 14.42
CA THR A 440 -12.18 -11.29 15.16
C THR A 440 -12.46 -10.07 14.28
N TYR A 441 -11.43 -9.50 13.64
CA TYR A 441 -11.60 -8.34 12.76
C TYR A 441 -12.35 -8.68 11.46
N GLN A 442 -12.15 -9.86 10.86
CA GLN A 442 -12.95 -10.34 9.73
C GLN A 442 -14.44 -10.42 10.09
N THR A 443 -14.76 -10.85 11.31
CA THR A 443 -16.14 -10.97 11.78
C THR A 443 -16.75 -9.60 12.07
N LEU A 444 -16.08 -8.73 12.85
CA LEU A 444 -16.54 -7.37 13.17
C LEU A 444 -16.69 -6.47 11.94
N LEU A 445 -15.78 -6.60 10.96
CA LEU A 445 -15.76 -5.79 9.74
C LEU A 445 -16.51 -6.44 8.57
N SER A 446 -17.14 -7.60 8.78
CA SER A 446 -17.98 -8.24 7.75
C SER A 446 -19.11 -7.29 7.32
N GLN A 447 -19.37 -7.23 6.02
CA GLN A 447 -20.55 -6.53 5.51
C GLN A 447 -21.85 -7.29 5.85
N ASP A 448 -21.79 -8.62 5.96
CA ASP A 448 -22.93 -9.48 6.29
C ASP A 448 -23.25 -9.47 7.81
N PRO A 449 -24.47 -9.02 8.23
CA PRO A 449 -24.93 -9.09 9.62
C PRO A 449 -25.13 -10.52 10.16
N SER A 450 -25.23 -11.55 9.31
CA SER A 450 -25.26 -12.95 9.75
C SER A 450 -23.91 -13.38 10.32
N VAL A 451 -22.80 -12.98 9.68
CA VAL A 451 -21.44 -13.19 10.18
C VAL A 451 -21.24 -12.44 11.50
N ARG A 452 -21.61 -11.14 11.58
CA ARG A 452 -21.47 -10.34 12.82
C ARG A 452 -22.19 -10.97 14.03
N ARG A 453 -23.35 -11.59 13.82
CA ARG A 453 -24.11 -12.30 14.87
C ARG A 453 -23.37 -13.47 15.51
N ARG A 454 -22.41 -14.11 14.84
CA ARG A 454 -21.70 -15.28 15.40
C ARG A 454 -20.90 -14.95 16.67
N MET A 455 -20.38 -13.72 16.79
CA MET A 455 -19.72 -13.24 18.02
C MET A 455 -20.68 -13.02 19.20
N VAL A 456 -21.99 -12.86 18.95
CA VAL A 456 -23.00 -12.60 19.99
C VAL A 456 -23.60 -13.88 20.56
N HIS A 457 -23.54 -14.99 19.82
CA HIS A 457 -24.26 -16.23 20.15
C HIS A 457 -23.37 -17.47 20.33
N GLY A 458 -22.13 -17.44 19.85
CA GLY A 458 -21.29 -18.63 19.75
C GLY A 458 -21.89 -19.70 18.82
N PRO A 459 -21.36 -20.95 18.83
CA PRO A 459 -21.78 -21.96 17.86
C PRO A 459 -23.15 -22.61 18.12
N ALA A 460 -23.75 -22.46 19.33
CA ALA A 460 -24.65 -23.49 19.84
C ALA A 460 -25.86 -23.04 20.71
N GLN A 461 -26.15 -21.74 20.88
CA GLN A 461 -27.36 -21.33 21.63
C GLN A 461 -28.16 -20.19 20.96
N PRO A 462 -29.50 -20.35 20.81
CA PRO A 462 -30.39 -19.24 20.52
C PRO A 462 -30.56 -18.37 21.77
N SER A 463 -30.37 -17.07 21.62
CA SER A 463 -30.43 -16.07 22.71
C SER A 463 -31.30 -14.88 22.27
N PRO A 464 -31.97 -14.14 23.19
CA PRO A 464 -32.99 -13.14 22.82
C PRO A 464 -32.54 -11.99 21.91
N CYS A 465 -31.23 -11.80 21.72
CA CYS A 465 -30.65 -10.78 20.84
C CYS A 465 -30.77 -11.12 19.33
N ALA A 466 -31.83 -11.81 18.92
CA ALA A 466 -32.03 -12.34 17.57
C ALA A 466 -32.52 -11.28 16.55
N THR A 467 -32.85 -10.08 17.00
CA THR A 467 -33.41 -8.98 16.20
C THR A 467 -32.34 -8.01 15.68
N ASN A 468 -32.64 -7.29 14.60
CA ASN A 468 -31.78 -6.25 14.01
C ASN A 468 -31.50 -5.03 14.92
N THR A 469 -31.95 -5.07 16.17
CA THR A 469 -31.81 -3.99 17.18
C THR A 469 -30.51 -4.06 17.97
N CYS A 470 -29.69 -5.10 17.81
CA CYS A 470 -28.37 -5.18 18.44
C CYS A 470 -27.38 -4.25 17.72
N PRO A 471 -26.73 -3.27 18.39
CA PRO A 471 -25.84 -2.30 17.72
C PRO A 471 -24.68 -2.95 16.96
N LEU A 472 -24.08 -4.02 17.52
CA LEU A 472 -23.08 -4.88 16.86
C LEU A 472 -23.53 -5.47 15.52
N VAL A 473 -24.82 -5.81 15.42
CA VAL A 473 -25.39 -6.48 14.27
C VAL A 473 -25.89 -5.45 13.26
N ALA A 474 -26.43 -4.33 13.72
CA ALA A 474 -26.96 -3.26 12.87
C ALA A 474 -25.86 -2.60 12.02
N ALA A 475 -24.75 -2.18 12.61
CA ALA A 475 -23.71 -1.41 11.94
C ALA A 475 -22.40 -2.20 11.74
N LYS A 476 -21.69 -1.90 10.65
CA LYS A 476 -20.28 -2.26 10.44
C LYS A 476 -19.42 -1.16 11.07
N LEU A 477 -18.30 -1.50 11.71
CA LEU A 477 -17.45 -0.54 12.44
C LEU A 477 -16.04 -0.41 11.83
N ASP A 478 -15.87 0.31 10.70
CA ASP A 478 -14.55 0.45 10.07
C ASP A 478 -13.52 1.21 10.92
N SER A 479 -13.96 1.93 11.96
CA SER A 479 -13.08 2.46 13.02
C SER A 479 -12.21 1.40 13.71
N LEU A 480 -12.70 0.16 13.83
CA LEU A 480 -11.98 -0.93 14.47
C LEU A 480 -10.93 -1.57 13.55
N LYS A 481 -10.92 -1.25 12.25
CA LYS A 481 -9.98 -1.81 11.28
C LYS A 481 -8.53 -1.48 11.72
N PRO A 482 -7.68 -2.48 12.01
CA PRO A 482 -6.29 -2.22 12.36
C PRO A 482 -5.54 -1.54 11.22
N GLY A 483 -4.55 -0.72 11.54
CA GLY A 483 -3.78 -0.03 10.50
C GLY A 483 -2.71 0.92 11.03
N TYR A 484 -2.31 1.81 10.14
CA TYR A 484 -1.16 2.70 10.25
C TYR A 484 -1.42 3.97 9.44
N LEU A 485 -0.70 5.04 9.75
CA LEU A 485 -0.57 6.19 8.86
C LEU A 485 0.47 5.85 7.79
N ARG A 486 0.17 6.10 6.51
CA ARG A 486 1.18 6.12 5.45
C ARG A 486 1.42 7.55 4.98
N PHE A 487 2.68 7.91 4.83
CA PHE A 487 3.11 9.10 4.11
C PHE A 487 4.36 8.83 3.27
N SER A 488 4.68 9.75 2.39
CA SER A 488 5.74 9.63 1.40
C SER A 488 6.30 11.00 1.00
N PHE A 489 7.58 11.03 0.63
CA PHE A 489 8.19 12.16 -0.06
C PHE A 489 8.40 11.83 -1.54
N ASN A 490 9.01 12.75 -2.29
CA ASN A 490 9.39 12.55 -3.68
C ASN A 490 10.74 13.26 -3.92
N TYR A 491 11.53 12.83 -4.89
CA TYR A 491 12.90 13.29 -5.12
C TYR A 491 13.02 14.81 -5.27
N PHE A 492 11.97 15.49 -5.72
CA PHE A 492 11.94 16.94 -5.89
C PHE A 492 11.39 17.72 -4.67
N THR A 493 11.00 17.05 -3.57
CA THR A 493 10.56 17.71 -2.33
C THR A 493 11.75 18.44 -1.68
N PRO A 494 11.65 19.75 -1.37
CA PRO A 494 12.73 20.48 -0.72
C PRO A 494 13.02 19.95 0.69
N THR A 495 14.30 19.85 1.08
CA THR A 495 14.71 19.37 2.42
C THR A 495 14.05 20.13 3.57
N ALA A 496 13.86 21.45 3.43
CA ALA A 496 13.19 22.27 4.43
C ALA A 496 11.68 21.93 4.60
N GLU A 497 11.03 21.42 3.55
CA GLU A 497 9.65 20.92 3.59
C GLU A 497 9.60 19.53 4.23
N VAL A 498 10.55 18.64 3.90
CA VAL A 498 10.73 17.35 4.59
C VAL A 498 10.94 17.55 6.09
N ASP A 499 11.84 18.45 6.48
CA ASP A 499 12.09 18.77 7.89
C ASP A 499 10.87 19.41 8.58
N ALA A 500 10.02 20.14 7.85
CA ALA A 500 8.76 20.68 8.38
C ALA A 500 7.70 19.59 8.61
N VAL A 501 7.57 18.65 7.67
CA VAL A 501 6.69 17.48 7.82
C VAL A 501 7.16 16.59 8.97
N LEU A 502 8.46 16.32 9.08
CA LEU A 502 9.02 15.52 10.18
C LEU A 502 8.78 16.17 11.54
N ARG A 503 8.97 17.49 11.68
CA ARG A 503 8.60 18.23 12.90
C ARG A 503 7.11 18.18 13.23
N ALA A 504 6.23 18.16 12.22
CA ALA A 504 4.80 17.99 12.44
C ALA A 504 4.47 16.55 12.92
N VAL A 505 5.10 15.53 12.32
CA VAL A 505 4.91 14.12 12.71
C VAL A 505 5.40 13.86 14.14
N THR A 506 6.59 14.36 14.54
CA THR A 506 7.07 14.20 15.92
C THR A 506 6.23 15.00 16.92
N TRP A 507 5.82 16.23 16.60
CA TRP A 507 4.91 16.99 17.47
C TRP A 507 3.57 16.27 17.68
N VAL A 508 3.00 15.65 16.63
CA VAL A 508 1.78 14.84 16.75
C VAL A 508 2.03 13.56 17.56
N ALA A 509 3.22 12.97 17.50
CA ALA A 509 3.59 11.84 18.34
C ALA A 509 3.74 12.21 19.83
N ASP A 510 4.31 13.37 20.15
CA ASP A 510 4.47 13.80 21.55
C ASP A 510 3.22 14.40 22.18
N HIS A 511 2.46 15.18 21.41
CA HIS A 511 1.38 16.04 21.92
C HIS A 511 0.05 15.86 21.20
N GLY A 512 -0.01 15.17 20.06
CA GLY A 512 -1.23 15.01 19.27
C GLY A 512 -2.36 14.31 20.03
N TRP A 513 -2.05 13.40 20.95
CA TRP A 513 -3.04 12.79 21.84
C TRP A 513 -3.84 13.83 22.66
N ARG A 514 -3.21 14.95 23.03
CA ARG A 514 -3.85 16.08 23.75
C ARG A 514 -4.88 16.81 22.90
N LEU A 515 -4.93 16.53 21.59
CA LEU A 515 -5.97 17.05 20.70
C LEU A 515 -7.17 16.11 20.57
N LEU A 516 -7.12 14.87 21.07
CA LEU A 516 -8.24 13.91 20.96
C LEU A 516 -9.58 14.48 21.46
N PRO A 517 -9.67 15.21 22.59
CA PRO A 517 -10.94 15.83 23.02
C PRO A 517 -11.54 16.85 22.03
N TYR A 518 -10.73 17.47 21.16
CA TYR A 518 -11.22 18.36 20.11
C TYR A 518 -11.89 17.63 18.93
N TYR A 519 -11.80 16.31 18.85
CA TYR A 519 -12.33 15.53 17.73
C TYR A 519 -13.40 14.53 18.18
N LYS A 520 -14.30 14.18 17.25
CA LYS A 520 -15.21 13.03 17.31
C LYS A 520 -14.77 12.00 16.26
N ILE A 521 -15.00 10.72 16.55
CA ILE A 521 -14.87 9.62 15.59
C ILE A 521 -16.28 9.17 15.16
N ASP A 522 -16.48 8.91 13.88
CA ASP A 522 -17.60 8.08 13.42
C ASP A 522 -17.19 6.61 13.50
N PRO A 523 -17.82 5.77 14.36
CA PRO A 523 -17.50 4.35 14.43
C PRO A 523 -17.70 3.60 13.11
N GLN A 524 -18.65 4.02 12.26
CA GLN A 524 -19.04 3.29 11.07
C GLN A 524 -18.03 3.42 9.93
N SER A 525 -17.61 4.65 9.60
CA SER A 525 -16.60 4.91 8.57
C SER A 525 -15.15 4.96 9.09
N GLY A 526 -14.96 5.11 10.41
CA GLY A 526 -13.66 5.41 11.01
C GLY A 526 -13.14 6.82 10.68
N ALA A 527 -13.98 7.72 10.17
CA ALA A 527 -13.63 9.11 9.93
C ALA A 527 -13.47 9.89 11.25
N TRP A 528 -12.52 10.83 11.27
CA TRP A 528 -12.29 11.74 12.39
C TRP A 528 -12.52 13.17 11.96
N SER A 529 -13.38 13.88 12.68
CA SER A 529 -13.73 15.27 12.41
C SER A 529 -13.61 16.11 13.68
N MET A 530 -13.17 17.35 13.53
CA MET A 530 -13.08 18.27 14.66
C MET A 530 -14.50 18.63 15.15
N ARG A 531 -14.69 18.67 16.46
CA ARG A 531 -15.90 19.23 17.08
C ARG A 531 -16.00 20.70 16.70
N CYS A 532 -17.16 21.15 16.23
CA CYS A 532 -17.42 22.58 16.03
C CYS A 532 -17.18 23.32 17.34
N ALA A 533 -16.17 24.19 17.35
CA ALA A 533 -15.72 24.81 18.57
C ALA A 533 -16.76 25.79 19.12
N PRO A 534 -17.11 25.71 20.41
CA PRO A 534 -17.81 26.79 21.10
C PRO A 534 -17.08 28.13 20.92
N THR A 535 -17.80 29.21 21.19
CA THR A 535 -17.36 30.61 21.00
C THR A 535 -16.06 30.98 21.71
N THR A 536 -15.55 30.16 22.63
CA THR A 536 -14.24 30.27 23.30
C THR A 536 -13.03 30.23 22.35
N MET A 537 -13.15 29.74 21.11
CA MET A 537 -12.11 29.93 20.07
C MET A 537 -12.30 31.19 19.23
N ARG A 538 -13.52 31.72 19.08
CA ARG A 538 -13.79 32.94 18.28
C ARG A 538 -13.33 34.23 18.97
N SER A 539 -13.22 34.24 20.31
CA SER A 539 -12.74 35.41 21.07
C SER A 539 -11.30 35.85 20.73
N LEU A 540 -10.47 34.95 20.18
CA LEU A 540 -9.10 35.25 19.72
C LEU A 540 -9.03 35.91 18.33
N ALA A 541 -10.18 36.25 17.72
CA ALA A 541 -10.28 36.91 16.40
C ALA A 541 -11.20 38.16 16.42
N HIS A 542 -11.19 38.90 17.53
CA HIS A 542 -12.20 39.90 17.93
C HIS A 542 -12.30 41.21 17.08
N LYS A 543 -12.02 41.16 15.77
CA LYS A 543 -12.28 42.27 14.82
C LYS A 543 -12.87 41.83 13.48
N ALA A 544 -12.87 40.54 13.12
CA ALA A 544 -13.23 40.10 11.76
C ALA A 544 -14.70 39.69 11.57
N PHE A 545 -15.42 39.31 12.64
CA PHE A 545 -16.80 38.80 12.55
C PHE A 545 -17.71 39.44 13.60
N ARG A 546 -18.76 40.13 13.14
CA ARG A 546 -19.95 40.53 13.91
C ARG A 546 -21.18 39.96 13.19
N GLY A 547 -22.23 39.57 13.94
CA GLY A 547 -23.54 39.25 13.37
C GLY A 547 -23.79 37.79 12.98
N VAL A 548 -23.20 36.83 13.70
CA VAL A 548 -23.50 35.38 13.56
C VAL A 548 -24.18 34.92 14.85
N SER A 549 -25.31 34.20 14.76
CA SER A 549 -26.15 33.85 15.91
C SER A 549 -25.69 32.56 16.61
N ASP A 550 -26.19 32.30 17.82
CA ASP A 550 -25.87 31.07 18.55
C ASP A 550 -26.39 29.80 17.84
N ALA A 551 -27.47 29.92 17.04
CA ALA A 551 -27.98 28.83 16.20
C ALA A 551 -27.06 28.50 15.01
N ASP A 552 -26.19 29.44 14.59
CA ASP A 552 -25.18 29.20 13.55
C ASP A 552 -23.91 28.52 14.09
N LEU A 553 -23.77 28.34 15.41
CA LEU A 553 -22.57 27.76 16.04
C LEU A 553 -22.52 26.22 15.98
N LEU A 554 -23.65 25.58 15.69
CA LEU A 554 -23.79 24.11 15.62
C LEU A 554 -23.77 23.56 14.19
N LYS A 555 -23.61 24.43 13.19
CA LYS A 555 -23.56 24.08 11.77
C LYS A 555 -22.32 23.27 11.41
N ASP A 556 -22.42 22.50 10.33
CA ASP A 556 -21.31 21.66 9.86
C ASP A 556 -20.12 22.55 9.38
N PRO A 557 -18.86 22.12 9.54
CA PRO A 557 -17.71 22.83 8.97
C PRO A 557 -17.81 23.07 7.45
N ALA A 558 -18.58 22.26 6.71
CA ALA A 558 -18.88 22.48 5.30
C ALA A 558 -19.90 23.61 5.05
N GLU A 559 -20.78 23.91 6.01
CA GLU A 559 -21.76 25.02 5.94
C GLU A 559 -21.14 26.36 6.39
N CYS A 560 -20.17 26.31 7.31
CA CYS A 560 -19.37 27.47 7.68
C CYS A 560 -18.31 27.77 6.60
N ALA A 561 -18.66 28.63 5.64
CA ALA A 561 -17.73 29.15 4.63
C ALA A 561 -16.62 30.03 5.24
N ILE A 562 -15.61 29.40 5.86
CA ILE A 562 -14.42 30.03 6.42
C ILE A 562 -13.61 30.66 5.27
N PRO A 563 -13.37 31.98 5.25
CA PRO A 563 -12.64 32.63 4.17
C PRO A 563 -11.20 32.12 4.05
N VAL A 564 -10.81 31.70 2.85
CA VAL A 564 -9.44 31.28 2.53
C VAL A 564 -8.55 32.53 2.40
N GLY A 565 -7.79 32.82 3.45
CA GLY A 565 -6.87 33.96 3.51
C GLY A 565 -5.45 33.63 3.01
N LYS A 566 -4.46 34.38 3.50
CA LYS A 566 -3.04 34.03 3.29
C LYS A 566 -2.66 32.87 4.23
N PRO A 567 -2.06 31.77 3.73
CA PRO A 567 -1.56 30.68 4.56
C PRO A 567 -0.61 31.14 5.67
N GLU A 568 -0.72 30.51 6.84
CA GLU A 568 0.24 30.67 7.93
C GLU A 568 1.51 29.82 7.67
N SER A 569 2.68 30.30 8.12
CA SER A 569 3.94 29.56 8.01
C SER A 569 3.98 28.34 8.93
N ASP A 570 4.75 27.33 8.55
CA ASP A 570 4.92 26.06 9.30
C ASP A 570 5.31 26.29 10.78
N THR A 571 6.18 27.28 11.06
CA THR A 571 6.52 27.70 12.44
C THR A 571 5.32 28.29 13.20
N LYS A 572 4.45 29.07 12.53
CA LYS A 572 3.24 29.62 13.14
C LYS A 572 2.18 28.53 13.35
N ALA A 573 2.12 27.55 12.46
CA ALA A 573 1.27 26.37 12.59
C ALA A 573 1.60 25.58 13.87
N LEU A 574 2.89 25.31 14.11
CA LEU A 574 3.37 24.66 15.35
C LEU A 574 2.99 25.45 16.62
N HIS A 575 3.17 26.78 16.63
CA HIS A 575 2.74 27.64 17.74
C HIS A 575 1.21 27.70 17.93
N VAL A 576 0.41 27.40 16.90
CA VAL A 576 -1.05 27.28 17.03
C VAL A 576 -1.43 25.91 17.60
N ALA A 577 -0.78 24.83 17.13
CA ALA A 577 -0.97 23.48 17.64
C ALA A 577 -0.65 23.38 19.14
N GLN A 578 0.51 23.89 19.55
CA GLN A 578 0.95 23.91 20.94
C GLN A 578 -0.05 24.62 21.86
N ARG A 579 -0.46 25.86 21.50
CA ARG A 579 -1.41 26.66 22.31
C ARG A 579 -2.84 26.09 22.36
N LEU A 580 -3.18 25.13 21.50
CA LEU A 580 -4.45 24.40 21.57
C LEU A 580 -4.30 23.14 22.44
N ALA A 581 -3.21 22.37 22.29
CA ALA A 581 -2.88 21.29 23.21
C ALA A 581 -2.74 21.76 24.67
N ASP A 582 -2.17 22.95 24.91
CA ASP A 582 -2.01 23.55 26.25
C ASP A 582 -3.29 24.17 26.81
N ARG A 583 -4.38 24.23 26.03
CA ARG A 583 -5.68 24.74 26.49
C ARG A 583 -6.80 23.69 26.45
N VAL A 584 -6.46 22.43 26.19
CA VAL A 584 -7.42 21.33 26.05
C VAL A 584 -8.34 21.16 27.25
N THR A 585 -7.87 21.34 28.49
CA THR A 585 -8.70 21.18 29.70
C THR A 585 -9.91 22.12 29.72
N ALA A 586 -9.82 23.30 29.09
CA ALA A 586 -10.98 24.20 28.94
C ALA A 586 -12.02 23.67 27.93
N VAL A 587 -11.63 22.80 27.02
CA VAL A 587 -12.50 22.13 26.03
C VAL A 587 -13.04 20.82 26.61
N VAL A 588 -12.25 20.08 27.38
CA VAL A 588 -12.73 18.91 28.15
C VAL A 588 -13.85 19.35 29.10
N ASN A 589 -13.63 20.36 29.95
CA ASN A 589 -14.64 20.89 30.86
C ASN A 589 -15.97 21.29 30.17
N VAL A 590 -15.91 21.83 28.95
CA VAL A 590 -17.11 22.26 28.20
C VAL A 590 -17.81 21.10 27.48
N HIS A 591 -17.07 20.06 27.06
CA HIS A 591 -17.62 18.92 26.31
C HIS A 591 -17.66 17.61 27.08
N ALA A 592 -17.34 17.58 28.38
CA ALA A 592 -17.21 16.37 29.18
C ALA A 592 -18.41 15.41 29.03
N ALA A 593 -19.63 15.95 29.09
CA ALA A 593 -20.85 15.16 28.87
C ALA A 593 -20.87 14.52 27.47
N ALA A 594 -20.68 15.29 26.40
CA ALA A 594 -20.70 14.79 25.02
C ALA A 594 -19.56 13.79 24.72
N ILE A 595 -18.36 14.03 25.27
CA ILE A 595 -17.20 13.13 25.15
C ILE A 595 -17.48 11.79 25.84
N GLN A 596 -18.12 11.81 27.01
CA GLN A 596 -18.52 10.59 27.73
C GLN A 596 -19.70 9.87 27.06
N THR A 597 -20.65 10.61 26.49
CA THR A 597 -21.74 10.05 25.66
C THR A 597 -21.19 9.32 24.44
N GLU A 598 -20.22 9.88 23.71
CA GLU A 598 -19.63 9.20 22.55
C GLU A 598 -18.92 7.87 22.89
N LEU A 599 -18.27 7.77 24.07
CA LEU A 599 -17.70 6.50 24.53
C LEU A 599 -18.79 5.47 24.81
N ARG A 600 -19.86 5.90 25.50
CA ARG A 600 -20.99 5.06 25.89
C ARG A 600 -21.74 4.56 24.66
N ASP A 601 -22.18 5.47 23.82
CA ASP A 601 -23.09 5.18 22.70
C ASP A 601 -22.35 4.62 21.48
N GLY A 602 -21.06 4.94 21.31
CA GLY A 602 -20.27 4.55 20.14
C GLY A 602 -19.51 3.22 20.26
N TYR A 603 -19.08 2.80 21.46
CA TYR A 603 -18.32 1.57 21.65
C TYR A 603 -18.81 0.70 22.82
N GLN A 604 -19.12 1.29 23.98
CA GLN A 604 -19.60 0.50 25.13
C GLN A 604 -20.99 -0.09 24.89
N ALA A 605 -21.87 0.59 24.15
CA ALA A 605 -23.15 0.08 23.65
C ALA A 605 -23.00 -1.10 22.67
N HIS A 606 -21.81 -1.28 22.09
CA HIS A 606 -21.44 -2.44 21.28
C HIS A 606 -20.77 -3.56 22.12
N GLY A 607 -20.70 -3.41 23.44
CA GLY A 607 -20.31 -4.47 24.38
C GLY A 607 -18.81 -4.77 24.45
N ALA A 608 -18.46 -5.62 25.43
CA ALA A 608 -17.07 -5.87 25.81
C ALA A 608 -16.18 -6.43 24.68
N ALA A 609 -16.74 -7.17 23.72
CA ALA A 609 -15.98 -7.73 22.59
C ALA A 609 -15.48 -6.65 21.61
N VAL A 610 -16.24 -5.57 21.40
CA VAL A 610 -15.80 -4.44 20.55
C VAL A 610 -14.77 -3.58 21.29
N GLU A 611 -14.98 -3.33 22.58
CA GLU A 611 -14.00 -2.60 23.40
C GLU A 611 -12.68 -3.38 23.50
N ALA A 612 -12.71 -4.70 23.66
CA ALA A 612 -11.51 -5.54 23.65
C ALA A 612 -10.79 -5.59 22.29
N ALA A 613 -11.49 -5.31 21.18
CA ALA A 613 -10.92 -5.17 19.85
C ALA A 613 -10.42 -3.75 19.53
N ARG A 614 -10.66 -2.76 20.40
CA ARG A 614 -10.31 -1.35 20.20
C ARG A 614 -8.82 -1.10 20.46
N TRP A 615 -8.06 -1.07 19.37
CA TRP A 615 -6.60 -0.91 19.36
C TRP A 615 -6.09 0.53 19.57
N PHE A 616 -6.98 1.52 19.65
CA PHE A 616 -6.67 2.94 19.66
C PHE A 616 -7.30 3.72 20.83
N MET A 617 -6.68 4.82 21.25
CA MET A 617 -7.18 5.70 22.31
C MET A 617 -8.39 6.54 21.88
N HIS A 618 -9.41 6.60 22.72
CA HIS A 618 -10.66 7.34 22.53
C HIS A 618 -10.59 8.75 23.16
N PRO A 619 -11.30 9.77 22.64
CA PRO A 619 -11.35 11.12 23.23
C PRO A 619 -11.68 11.18 24.73
N ALA A 620 -12.50 10.25 25.22
CA ALA A 620 -12.86 10.14 26.64
C ALA A 620 -11.71 9.66 27.55
N GLU A 621 -10.82 8.80 27.05
CA GLU A 621 -9.64 8.34 27.80
C GLU A 621 -8.62 9.48 27.90
N ALA A 622 -8.37 10.17 26.77
CA ALA A 622 -7.52 11.35 26.74
C ALA A 622 -8.04 12.47 27.67
N ALA A 623 -9.36 12.72 27.66
CA ALA A 623 -10.01 13.64 28.59
C ALA A 623 -9.79 13.26 30.06
N ALA A 624 -10.02 11.99 30.44
CA ALA A 624 -9.85 11.53 31.81
C ALA A 624 -8.41 11.70 32.33
N ILE A 625 -7.41 11.43 31.47
CA ILE A 625 -5.99 11.67 31.77
C ILE A 625 -5.69 13.17 31.91
N LEU A 626 -6.25 14.02 31.05
CA LEU A 626 -6.02 15.48 31.07
C LEU A 626 -6.67 16.19 32.27
N ASP A 627 -7.76 15.63 32.80
CA ASP A 627 -8.42 16.11 34.02
C ASP A 627 -7.83 15.48 35.30
N GLY A 628 -6.86 14.56 35.17
CA GLY A 628 -6.28 13.83 36.31
C GLY A 628 -7.23 12.83 36.99
N THR A 629 -8.33 12.46 36.33
CA THR A 629 -9.35 11.54 36.87
C THR A 629 -9.07 10.07 36.56
N ALA A 630 -8.17 9.79 35.61
CA ALA A 630 -7.62 8.47 35.35
C ALA A 630 -6.09 8.55 35.20
N ALA A 631 -5.39 7.54 35.71
CA ALA A 631 -4.02 7.25 35.29
C ALA A 631 -4.01 6.69 33.85
N PRO A 632 -2.88 6.74 33.12
CA PRO A 632 -2.75 6.03 31.86
C PRO A 632 -2.92 4.51 32.07
N GLU A 633 -4.05 3.94 31.66
CA GLU A 633 -4.33 2.52 31.92
C GLU A 633 -3.41 1.57 31.14
N VAL A 634 -2.86 0.58 31.84
CA VAL A 634 -1.94 -0.44 31.30
C VAL A 634 -2.69 -1.63 30.66
N ALA A 635 -3.99 -1.48 30.37
CA ALA A 635 -4.84 -2.50 29.76
C ALA A 635 -4.58 -2.61 28.24
N GLY A 636 -3.51 -3.33 27.88
CA GLY A 636 -2.91 -3.25 26.55
C GLY A 636 -3.48 -4.13 25.44
N TRP A 637 -3.75 -3.52 24.28
CA TRP A 637 -3.84 -4.19 22.99
C TRP A 637 -2.43 -4.42 22.44
N TYR A 638 -1.88 -5.62 22.64
CA TYR A 638 -0.64 -6.02 21.96
C TYR A 638 -0.89 -7.14 20.95
N PRO A 639 -0.49 -6.96 19.67
CA PRO A 639 -0.61 -8.01 18.65
C PRO A 639 0.01 -9.36 19.06
N GLY A 640 1.08 -9.35 19.87
CA GLY A 640 1.79 -10.57 20.30
C GLY A 640 1.42 -11.15 21.69
N LYS A 641 0.48 -10.56 22.45
CA LYS A 641 0.12 -11.05 23.81
C LYS A 641 -1.40 -11.27 24.02
N PHE A 642 -2.20 -11.17 22.96
CA PHE A 642 -3.66 -11.34 23.00
C PHE A 642 -4.06 -12.77 22.55
N ALA A 643 -3.92 -13.76 23.44
CA ALA A 643 -4.01 -15.18 23.07
C ALA A 643 -4.51 -16.14 24.19
N LYS A 644 -5.28 -15.66 25.19
CA LYS A 644 -5.99 -16.52 26.18
C LYS A 644 -7.09 -15.78 26.95
N ARG A 645 -6.71 -14.80 27.78
CA ARG A 645 -7.63 -14.10 28.71
C ARG A 645 -8.84 -13.44 28.01
N ALA A 646 -8.68 -12.91 26.80
CA ALA A 646 -9.80 -12.32 26.05
C ALA A 646 -10.79 -13.37 25.54
N ALA A 647 -10.29 -14.48 24.98
CA ALA A 647 -11.11 -15.61 24.55
C ALA A 647 -11.91 -16.21 25.72
N GLU A 648 -11.25 -16.36 26.88
CA GLU A 648 -11.85 -16.85 28.12
C GLU A 648 -12.84 -15.84 28.70
N SER A 649 -12.52 -14.54 28.71
CA SER A 649 -13.41 -13.48 29.17
C SER A 649 -14.66 -13.34 28.30
N ILE A 650 -14.56 -13.47 26.98
CA ILE A 650 -15.71 -13.51 26.07
C ILE A 650 -16.60 -14.72 26.41
N ARG A 651 -16.03 -15.93 26.54
CA ARG A 651 -16.78 -17.14 26.94
C ARG A 651 -17.45 -17.00 28.32
N GLN A 652 -16.77 -16.39 29.30
CA GLN A 652 -17.30 -16.16 30.64
C GLN A 652 -18.38 -15.07 30.66
N SER A 653 -18.24 -14.01 29.87
CA SER A 653 -19.26 -12.94 29.73
C SER A 653 -20.56 -13.41 29.06
N LEU A 654 -20.48 -14.48 28.26
CA LEU A 654 -21.61 -15.15 27.63
C LEU A 654 -22.22 -16.27 28.50
N SER A 655 -21.66 -16.53 29.68
CA SER A 655 -22.19 -17.53 30.62
C SER A 655 -23.29 -16.91 31.49
N PRO A 656 -24.51 -17.50 31.58
CA PRO A 656 -25.54 -16.99 32.47
C PRO A 656 -25.09 -17.12 33.93
N ARG A 657 -25.19 -16.03 34.71
CA ARG A 657 -25.01 -16.11 36.17
C ARG A 657 -26.10 -17.05 36.73
N PRO A 658 -25.76 -17.98 37.63
CA PRO A 658 -26.78 -18.76 38.32
C PRO A 658 -27.69 -17.82 39.13
N SER A 659 -28.99 -18.07 39.06
CA SER A 659 -29.98 -17.36 39.87
C SER A 659 -29.71 -17.60 41.36
N MET A 660 -29.79 -16.54 42.18
CA MET A 660 -29.93 -16.72 43.62
C MET A 660 -31.27 -17.41 43.87
N ASP A 661 -31.23 -18.63 44.41
CA ASP A 661 -32.40 -19.27 45.00
C ASP A 661 -32.14 -19.57 46.48
N ARG A 662 -33.20 -19.66 47.28
CA ARG A 662 -33.12 -19.67 48.75
C ARG A 662 -33.45 -21.05 49.32
N GLY A 663 -32.52 -21.68 50.05
CA GLY A 663 -32.88 -22.76 50.96
C GLY A 663 -31.72 -23.56 51.55
N GLY A 664 -31.91 -24.05 52.78
CA GLY A 664 -31.23 -25.25 53.29
C GLY A 664 -29.89 -25.04 54.01
N SER A 665 -29.95 -25.08 55.34
CA SER A 665 -28.88 -25.50 56.27
C SER A 665 -27.96 -26.62 55.72
N SER A 666 -26.67 -26.68 56.02
CA SER A 666 -26.15 -26.86 57.40
C SER A 666 -24.61 -26.61 57.55
N SER A 667 -24.09 -26.81 58.78
CA SER A 667 -22.67 -26.67 59.20
C SER A 667 -21.67 -27.50 58.36
N SER A 668 -20.41 -27.12 58.16
CA SER A 668 -19.39 -26.80 59.21
C SER A 668 -18.17 -26.00 58.66
N ALA A 669 -17.12 -25.79 59.47
CA ALA A 669 -16.02 -24.84 59.21
C ALA A 669 -14.59 -25.42 59.58
N PRO A 670 -13.46 -24.67 59.66
CA PRO A 670 -12.38 -24.82 58.66
C PRO A 670 -10.91 -24.91 59.18
N THR A 671 -9.97 -25.29 58.29
CA THR A 671 -8.49 -25.19 58.44
C THR A 671 -7.85 -25.18 57.03
N LEU A 672 -6.78 -24.48 56.60
CA LEU A 672 -5.59 -23.78 57.14
C LEU A 672 -4.26 -24.52 56.86
N LEU A 673 -3.25 -23.78 56.34
CA LEU A 673 -1.79 -24.09 56.32
C LEU A 673 -1.37 -25.29 55.40
N ALA A 674 -0.12 -25.43 54.90
CA ALA A 674 1.09 -24.58 54.87
C ALA A 674 1.99 -24.94 53.64
N MET A 675 3.19 -24.34 53.55
CA MET A 675 4.26 -24.58 52.56
C MET A 675 5.18 -25.77 52.96
N GLN A 676 6.31 -25.94 52.24
CA GLN A 676 7.42 -26.91 52.41
C GLN A 676 7.20 -28.29 51.72
N ASP A 677 8.20 -28.98 51.15
CA ASP A 677 9.63 -28.64 50.95
C ASP A 677 10.29 -29.51 49.83
N ALA A 678 11.50 -29.11 49.38
CA ALA A 678 12.58 -29.97 48.82
C ALA A 678 12.32 -30.82 47.53
N ALA A 679 13.31 -31.44 46.87
CA ALA A 679 14.72 -31.10 46.54
C ALA A 679 15.30 -32.13 45.51
N ALA A 680 16.47 -31.83 44.91
CA ALA A 680 17.31 -32.73 44.08
C ALA A 680 16.70 -33.22 42.75
N ALA A 681 17.47 -33.66 41.72
CA ALA A 681 18.88 -34.07 41.68
C ALA A 681 19.63 -33.51 40.44
N ALA A 682 20.91 -33.87 40.29
CA ALA A 682 21.80 -33.49 39.19
C ALA A 682 22.64 -34.69 38.71
N ASP A 683 23.16 -34.60 37.48
CA ASP A 683 24.41 -35.17 36.92
C ASP A 683 24.46 -34.73 35.42
N ALA A 684 25.54 -34.22 34.83
CA ALA A 684 26.91 -34.75 34.61
C ALA A 684 26.97 -35.76 33.42
N ASP A 685 27.98 -35.76 32.52
CA ASP A 685 29.21 -34.94 32.43
C ASP A 685 29.84 -34.94 31.00
N HIS A 686 30.86 -34.08 30.77
CA HIS A 686 32.06 -34.19 29.87
C HIS A 686 31.99 -34.71 28.39
N ASP A 687 32.98 -34.51 27.48
CA ASP A 687 34.06 -33.50 27.25
C ASP A 687 34.85 -33.78 25.92
N SER A 688 35.60 -32.80 25.37
CA SER A 688 36.66 -32.91 24.31
C SER A 688 36.27 -33.40 22.89
N GLY A 689 36.98 -33.19 21.77
CA GLY A 689 38.19 -32.42 21.36
C GLY A 689 38.29 -32.42 19.80
N LEU A 690 38.83 -31.40 19.09
CA LEU A 690 40.25 -31.20 18.68
C LEU A 690 40.87 -32.38 17.86
N ASP A 691 41.59 -32.24 16.72
CA ASP A 691 42.01 -31.09 15.88
C ASP A 691 42.54 -31.52 14.45
N GLU A 692 42.71 -30.55 13.53
CA GLU A 692 43.73 -30.35 12.44
C GLU A 692 44.05 -31.33 11.24
N GLU A 693 44.43 -30.70 10.09
CA GLU A 693 45.23 -31.11 8.88
C GLU A 693 44.84 -32.36 8.02
N ASP A 694 45.35 -32.61 6.78
CA ASP A 694 45.55 -31.88 5.49
C ASP A 694 46.19 -32.89 4.47
N ASP A 695 46.37 -32.73 3.13
CA ASP A 695 45.62 -32.13 2.00
C ASP A 695 46.17 -32.76 0.66
N GLU A 696 46.75 -31.97 -0.26
CA GLU A 696 47.47 -32.27 -1.53
C GLU A 696 46.74 -32.97 -2.71
N LEU A 697 46.29 -32.12 -3.65
CA LEU A 697 46.80 -32.04 -5.04
C LEU A 697 46.73 -33.25 -6.02
N SER A 698 45.89 -33.10 -7.05
CA SER A 698 46.29 -32.74 -8.44
C SER A 698 45.60 -33.51 -9.58
N SER A 699 45.25 -32.81 -10.67
CA SER A 699 45.01 -33.42 -11.99
C SER A 699 45.19 -32.40 -13.14
N ALA A 700 46.02 -32.76 -14.12
CA ALA A 700 46.25 -32.11 -15.42
C ALA A 700 47.22 -33.03 -16.21
N SER A 701 47.24 -33.16 -17.53
CA SER A 701 46.43 -32.65 -18.66
C SER A 701 46.46 -33.79 -19.74
N ASN A 702 46.15 -33.70 -21.05
CA ASN A 702 46.12 -32.60 -22.02
C ASN A 702 45.52 -33.10 -23.36
N SER A 703 44.76 -32.30 -24.10
CA SER A 703 44.55 -32.48 -25.56
C SER A 703 43.94 -31.23 -26.21
N LEU A 704 44.10 -31.11 -27.54
CA LEU A 704 43.85 -29.90 -28.34
C LEU A 704 42.95 -30.20 -29.56
N LEU A 705 42.55 -29.11 -30.26
CA LEU A 705 41.79 -29.07 -31.52
C LEU A 705 40.26 -29.28 -31.36
N THR A 706 39.37 -28.66 -32.15
CA THR A 706 39.56 -27.85 -33.37
C THR A 706 38.54 -26.69 -33.45
N VAL A 707 38.77 -25.71 -34.33
CA VAL A 707 37.80 -24.65 -34.66
C VAL A 707 36.61 -25.23 -35.43
N GLY A 708 35.39 -24.75 -35.13
CA GLY A 708 34.14 -25.08 -35.85
C GLY A 708 33.12 -23.95 -35.74
N ASP A 709 32.13 -23.92 -36.64
CA ASP A 709 31.27 -22.76 -36.87
C ASP A 709 30.34 -22.39 -35.70
N VAL A 710 30.28 -21.08 -35.40
CA VAL A 710 29.33 -20.53 -34.42
C VAL A 710 27.95 -20.36 -35.07
N ALA A 711 27.17 -21.44 -35.05
CA ALA A 711 25.74 -21.39 -35.36
C ALA A 711 24.99 -20.51 -34.34
N GLN A 712 24.05 -19.68 -34.82
CA GLN A 712 23.20 -18.88 -33.94
C GLN A 712 22.22 -19.80 -33.18
N PRO A 713 22.08 -19.67 -31.85
CA PRO A 713 21.12 -20.47 -31.09
C PRO A 713 19.69 -19.98 -31.34
N THR A 714 18.98 -20.61 -32.28
CA THR A 714 17.52 -20.45 -32.42
C THR A 714 16.83 -20.89 -31.13
N VAL A 715 16.09 -19.98 -30.49
CA VAL A 715 15.34 -20.24 -29.26
C VAL A 715 14.08 -21.07 -29.57
N GLN A 716 14.27 -22.36 -29.77
CA GLN A 716 13.21 -23.38 -29.70
C GLN A 716 13.24 -24.00 -28.30
N GLY A 717 12.22 -23.77 -27.48
CA GLY A 717 12.20 -24.22 -26.09
C GLY A 717 11.04 -23.69 -25.24
N LEU A 718 10.47 -22.53 -25.60
CA LEU A 718 9.14 -22.17 -25.07
C LEU A 718 8.12 -23.19 -25.58
N PRO A 719 7.22 -23.72 -24.73
CA PRO A 719 6.08 -24.47 -25.20
C PRO A 719 5.18 -23.52 -26.01
N VAL A 720 5.21 -23.66 -27.33
CA VAL A 720 4.15 -23.11 -28.18
C VAL A 720 2.85 -23.70 -27.64
N ILE A 721 1.99 -22.85 -27.07
CA ILE A 721 0.66 -23.25 -26.63
C ILE A 721 -0.10 -23.62 -27.91
N LYS A 722 -0.02 -24.91 -28.28
CA LYS A 722 -0.95 -25.53 -29.22
C LYS A 722 -2.31 -25.51 -28.56
N VAL A 723 -3.00 -24.39 -28.73
CA VAL A 723 -4.45 -24.32 -28.60
C VAL A 723 -4.99 -25.36 -29.59
N VAL A 724 -5.34 -26.52 -29.07
CA VAL A 724 -6.14 -27.51 -29.80
C VAL A 724 -7.47 -26.82 -30.13
N PRO A 725 -8.00 -26.96 -31.36
CA PRO A 725 -9.20 -26.25 -31.81
C PRO A 725 -10.42 -26.38 -30.89
#